data_AF-A0A1W0A0R3-F1
#
_entry.id   AF-A0A1W0A0R3-F1
#
_cell.length_a   1.000
_cell.length_b   1.000
_cell.length_c   1.000
_cell.angle_alpha   90.00
_cell.angle_beta   90.00
_cell.angle_gamma   90.00
#
_symmetry.space_group_name_H-M   'P 1'
#
loop_
_entity.id
_entity.type
_entity.pdbx_description
1 polymer ?
#
loop_
_entity_poly.entity_id
_entity_poly.type
_entity_poly.pdbx_seq_one_letter_code
_entity_poly.pdbx_strand_id
1 'polypeptide(L)'
;MSVQRRGTNSNDKIMVLPVDAPKKVKSQYWYCDASECCFQWDKEAIDGDVCIVRHPILQLPHYFCKSCYDKYHAMLYLQRPYQLCNALNLCGVSRSDRLRSYELFIANGKKYFAPMLVIVLFLPLIAIIQSTPLRNRLIKITKLWNHIPKGQTFLSFVSVYVNFLAIVSSYPFTSQVVFWALLELYTVIFVCLNILFRTPINNFVNVFDQFKTNRIENKLVIALYRGFGLHIIPGCGLLEIFQLIQTSANTCIVPSAAAKNSIDLNQLHFVDSKTKDPLPSSLLGGVFASRSIAFNGAIMISWVTNVAPGVDFLFPSAYALISSPTNSFYNITGMAPSQLCNAASDSNGTQWTALWNMNIDPPPTATLGLPQLNLEFRLGTLLVPYTINSVWNINIVNQTGADVALNPIDGQSAFSFLGTFRNISSCSNVTDKLIIQTSISYPNPSIQQYIRTGTTHWSIFTIYLCFKHWAQFVMLALALANLTTRLWRLWSHFDGITDIGLFESHTADNSIKVDLGIFSNLRSWLQLRKAIVTASDQFAFFVQGIISLSLVQLAISFGGLVVYCLTGTAPMPTYFLLIIGLVMSLTTLIFLFPKSEAIQIQASHGDMLRQVLSEHLLDKDLTTDSQLENYLKTFIEIIDNHDDRISFWGFEMSRERLQGLCVTLISGISFIASKTIQFSWSNTNTFYANNPNHYIF
;
A
#
# COMPACT_ATOMS: atom_id res chain seq x y z
N MET A 1 -38.96 -19.36 42.42
CA MET A 1 -38.70 -18.00 41.88
C MET A 1 -37.23 -17.90 41.53
N SER A 2 -36.97 -17.78 40.24
CA SER A 2 -35.69 -17.48 39.61
C SER A 2 -35.20 -16.05 39.90
N VAL A 3 -33.90 -15.84 39.73
CA VAL A 3 -33.23 -14.78 38.92
C VAL A 3 -32.02 -14.12 39.60
N GLN A 4 -30.86 -14.43 39.00
CA GLN A 4 -29.71 -13.60 38.59
C GLN A 4 -29.01 -12.58 39.51
N ARG A 5 -27.67 -12.63 39.44
CA ARG A 5 -26.76 -11.69 38.74
C ARG A 5 -25.46 -12.47 38.43
N ARG A 6 -25.04 -12.76 37.18
CA ARG A 6 -24.58 -11.95 36.02
C ARG A 6 -23.30 -11.15 36.29
N GLY A 7 -22.22 -11.50 35.57
CA GLY A 7 -21.09 -10.59 35.34
C GLY A 7 -19.75 -11.20 34.94
N THR A 8 -19.61 -11.70 33.70
CA THR A 8 -18.48 -11.44 32.77
C THR A 8 -18.72 -12.26 31.49
N ASN A 9 -19.46 -11.67 30.55
CA ASN A 9 -19.61 -12.21 29.20
C ASN A 9 -18.34 -11.88 28.39
N SER A 10 -17.59 -12.89 27.97
CA SER A 10 -16.60 -12.84 26.88
C SER A 10 -17.15 -13.42 25.57
N ASN A 11 -18.47 -13.29 25.34
CA ASN A 11 -19.16 -13.87 24.18
C ASN A 11 -19.24 -12.91 22.98
N ASP A 12 -18.10 -12.37 22.55
CA ASP A 12 -17.92 -11.89 21.17
C ASP A 12 -17.02 -12.90 20.41
N LYS A 13 -17.37 -14.19 20.48
CA LYS A 13 -16.74 -15.24 19.66
C LYS A 13 -17.54 -15.39 18.37
N ILE A 14 -16.91 -15.11 17.23
CA ILE A 14 -17.47 -15.42 15.90
C ILE A 14 -17.75 -16.93 15.85
N MET A 15 -18.97 -17.30 15.48
CA MET A 15 -19.41 -18.70 15.46
C MET A 15 -19.38 -19.22 14.01
N VAL A 16 -18.89 -20.44 13.80
CA VAL A 16 -18.98 -21.10 12.48
C VAL A 16 -20.21 -21.99 12.52
N LEU A 17 -21.18 -21.70 11.65
CA LEU A 17 -22.39 -22.51 11.53
C LEU A 17 -22.48 -23.06 10.10
N PRO A 18 -22.99 -24.28 9.89
CA PRO A 18 -23.51 -24.65 8.59
C PRO A 18 -24.66 -23.69 8.26
N VAL A 19 -24.83 -23.37 6.97
CA VAL A 19 -26.04 -22.66 6.54
C VAL A 19 -27.21 -23.59 6.85
N ASP A 20 -28.07 -23.20 7.79
CA ASP A 20 -29.42 -23.75 7.86
C ASP A 20 -29.99 -23.61 6.45
N ALA A 21 -30.20 -24.74 5.75
CA ALA A 21 -31.02 -24.70 4.54
C ALA A 21 -32.30 -23.96 4.94
N PRO A 22 -32.69 -22.88 4.22
CA PRO A 22 -33.78 -22.02 4.65
C PRO A 22 -34.98 -22.90 4.99
N LYS A 23 -35.43 -22.81 6.26
CA LYS A 23 -36.51 -23.63 6.83
C LYS A 23 -37.66 -23.72 5.83
N LYS A 24 -37.83 -24.91 5.24
CA LYS A 24 -38.87 -25.28 4.28
C LYS A 24 -39.30 -24.14 3.35
N VAL A 25 -38.39 -23.65 2.51
CA VAL A 25 -38.85 -23.15 1.21
C VAL A 25 -39.30 -24.39 0.44
N LYS A 26 -40.59 -24.46 0.06
CA LYS A 26 -41.06 -25.47 -0.90
C LYS A 26 -40.07 -25.49 -2.06
N SER A 27 -39.30 -26.57 -2.17
CA SER A 27 -38.23 -26.71 -3.16
C SER A 27 -38.85 -26.53 -4.55
N GLN A 28 -38.41 -25.50 -5.27
CA GLN A 28 -38.86 -25.21 -6.62
C GLN A 28 -38.23 -26.25 -7.57
N TYR A 29 -39.05 -27.15 -8.12
CA TYR A 29 -38.62 -28.15 -9.09
C TYR A 29 -38.84 -27.60 -10.51
N TRP A 30 -37.86 -27.74 -11.41
CA TRP A 30 -37.99 -27.38 -12.82
C TRP A 30 -38.43 -28.59 -13.62
N TYR A 31 -39.55 -28.50 -14.34
CA TYR A 31 -40.06 -29.57 -15.19
C TYR A 31 -39.56 -29.40 -16.63
N CYS A 32 -39.09 -30.49 -17.25
CA CYS A 32 -38.54 -30.51 -18.61
C CYS A 32 -39.61 -31.20 -19.50
N ASP A 33 -40.52 -30.44 -20.12
CA ASP A 33 -41.54 -30.99 -21.04
C ASP A 33 -41.04 -30.88 -22.49
N ALA A 34 -40.32 -31.93 -22.92
CA ALA A 34 -39.96 -32.36 -24.28
C ALA A 34 -39.54 -31.36 -25.38
N SER A 35 -39.54 -30.04 -25.20
CA SER A 35 -38.93 -29.08 -26.14
C SER A 35 -38.66 -27.68 -25.58
N GLU A 36 -39.37 -27.21 -24.54
CA GLU A 36 -39.13 -25.91 -23.88
C GLU A 36 -39.32 -26.00 -22.35
N CYS A 37 -38.52 -25.26 -21.58
CA CYS A 37 -38.53 -25.31 -20.11
C CYS A 37 -39.43 -24.20 -19.53
N CYS A 38 -40.46 -24.57 -18.77
CA CYS A 38 -41.39 -23.64 -18.11
C CYS A 38 -41.50 -23.88 -16.59
N PHE A 39 -41.73 -22.80 -15.84
CA PHE A 39 -41.83 -22.80 -14.38
C PHE A 39 -43.22 -23.26 -13.92
N GLN A 40 -43.35 -24.27 -13.05
CA GLN A 40 -44.63 -24.62 -12.39
C GLN A 40 -44.44 -25.06 -10.93
N TRP A 41 -45.37 -24.63 -10.06
CA TRP A 41 -45.26 -24.72 -8.59
C TRP A 41 -45.80 -26.01 -7.95
N ASP A 42 -46.59 -26.83 -8.68
CA ASP A 42 -47.47 -27.86 -8.07
C ASP A 42 -47.44 -29.26 -8.71
N LYS A 43 -46.26 -29.78 -9.14
CA LYS A 43 -46.12 -31.19 -9.55
C LYS A 43 -45.06 -31.94 -8.75
N GLU A 44 -45.30 -33.24 -8.53
CA GLU A 44 -44.39 -34.16 -7.82
C GLU A 44 -43.02 -34.28 -8.51
N ALA A 45 -42.00 -34.63 -7.71
CA ALA A 45 -40.60 -34.66 -8.12
C ALA A 45 -40.37 -35.57 -9.33
N ILE A 46 -39.42 -35.18 -10.20
CA ILE A 46 -39.04 -35.93 -11.39
C ILE A 46 -38.48 -37.30 -10.97
N ASP A 47 -39.06 -38.38 -11.49
CA ASP A 47 -38.46 -39.71 -11.41
C ASP A 47 -37.24 -39.78 -12.34
N GLY A 48 -36.04 -39.89 -11.75
CA GLY A 48 -34.77 -40.05 -12.46
C GLY A 48 -33.59 -39.36 -11.78
N ASP A 49 -32.37 -39.57 -12.31
CA ASP A 49 -31.14 -38.93 -11.82
C ASP A 49 -31.25 -37.40 -11.93
N VAL A 50 -31.53 -36.74 -10.81
CA VAL A 50 -31.61 -35.28 -10.70
C VAL A 50 -30.21 -34.71 -10.50
N CYS A 51 -29.79 -33.82 -11.41
CA CYS A 51 -28.53 -33.10 -11.31
C CYS A 51 -28.76 -31.75 -10.60
N ILE A 52 -28.02 -31.53 -9.51
CA ILE A 52 -28.12 -30.29 -8.72
C ILE A 52 -27.12 -29.28 -9.26
N VAL A 53 -27.59 -28.09 -9.62
CA VAL A 53 -26.72 -26.97 -10.03
C VAL A 53 -26.98 -25.76 -9.16
N ARG A 54 -25.91 -25.19 -8.59
CA ARG A 54 -25.99 -23.92 -7.88
C ARG A 54 -25.69 -22.78 -8.85
N HIS A 55 -26.65 -21.86 -9.02
CA HIS A 55 -26.44 -20.67 -9.83
C HIS A 55 -25.38 -19.77 -9.15
N PRO A 56 -24.33 -19.30 -9.85
CA PRO A 56 -23.20 -18.61 -9.24
C PRO A 56 -23.55 -17.27 -8.57
N ILE A 57 -24.68 -16.66 -8.94
CA ILE A 57 -25.13 -15.36 -8.40
C ILE A 57 -26.15 -15.53 -7.26
N LEU A 58 -27.00 -16.55 -7.33
CA LEU A 58 -28.14 -16.70 -6.43
C LEU A 58 -27.94 -17.76 -5.34
N GLN A 59 -26.90 -18.59 -5.45
CA GLN A 59 -26.52 -19.67 -4.52
C GLN A 59 -27.60 -20.70 -4.15
N LEU A 60 -28.82 -20.55 -4.66
CA LEU A 60 -29.91 -21.50 -4.47
C LEU A 60 -29.66 -22.77 -5.29
N PRO A 61 -29.85 -23.98 -4.70
CA PRO A 61 -29.77 -25.23 -5.44
C PRO A 61 -30.95 -25.33 -6.41
N HIS A 62 -30.64 -25.45 -7.70
CA HIS A 62 -31.63 -25.71 -8.75
C HIS A 62 -31.49 -27.16 -9.20
N TYR A 63 -32.62 -27.84 -9.38
CA TYR A 63 -32.67 -29.24 -9.73
C TYR A 63 -33.01 -29.37 -11.22
N PHE A 64 -32.12 -29.99 -11.99
CA PHE A 64 -32.28 -30.23 -13.43
C PHE A 64 -32.34 -31.73 -13.70
N CYS A 65 -33.12 -32.16 -14.70
CA CYS A 65 -32.92 -33.49 -15.26
C CYS A 65 -31.62 -33.53 -16.08
N LYS A 66 -31.03 -34.72 -16.26
CA LYS A 66 -29.73 -34.92 -16.93
C LYS A 66 -29.63 -34.25 -18.32
N SER A 67 -30.65 -34.39 -19.16
CA SER A 67 -30.73 -33.74 -20.48
C SER A 67 -30.72 -32.20 -20.40
N CYS A 68 -31.51 -31.65 -19.47
CA CYS A 68 -31.59 -30.22 -19.22
C CYS A 68 -30.26 -29.69 -18.58
N TYR A 69 -29.60 -30.48 -17.72
CA TYR A 69 -28.27 -30.20 -17.17
C TYR A 69 -27.22 -30.11 -18.26
N ASP A 70 -27.17 -31.06 -19.19
CA ASP A 70 -26.15 -31.08 -20.24
C ASP A 70 -26.25 -29.84 -21.16
N LYS A 71 -27.47 -29.41 -21.49
CA LYS A 71 -27.70 -28.17 -22.26
C LYS A 71 -27.36 -26.91 -21.45
N TYR A 72 -27.76 -26.84 -20.19
CA TYR A 72 -27.43 -25.71 -19.30
C TYR A 72 -25.92 -25.62 -19.05
N HIS A 73 -25.26 -26.75 -18.88
CA HIS A 73 -23.81 -26.85 -18.68
C HIS A 73 -23.05 -26.41 -19.94
N ALA A 74 -23.53 -26.78 -21.14
CA ALA A 74 -22.99 -26.28 -22.40
C ALA A 74 -23.16 -24.76 -22.56
N MET A 75 -24.32 -24.21 -22.15
CA MET A 75 -24.61 -22.77 -22.23
C MET A 75 -23.83 -21.95 -21.17
N LEU A 76 -23.70 -22.46 -19.94
CA LEU A 76 -22.86 -21.89 -18.88
C LEU A 76 -21.38 -21.88 -19.26
N TYR A 77 -20.91 -22.89 -20.01
CA TYR A 77 -19.54 -22.92 -20.53
C TYR A 77 -19.26 -21.76 -21.50
N LEU A 78 -20.30 -21.32 -22.22
CA LEU A 78 -20.23 -20.21 -23.17
C LEU A 78 -20.47 -18.83 -22.52
N GLN A 79 -21.22 -18.75 -21.41
CA GLN A 79 -21.65 -17.49 -20.80
C GLN A 79 -20.97 -17.10 -19.47
N ARG A 80 -19.90 -17.79 -19.01
CA ARG A 80 -19.26 -17.42 -17.72
C ARG A 80 -18.84 -15.94 -17.72
N PRO A 81 -19.38 -15.09 -16.82
CA PRO A 81 -18.85 -13.74 -16.64
C PRO A 81 -17.39 -13.87 -16.17
N TYR A 82 -16.52 -13.08 -16.80
CA TYR A 82 -15.08 -13.03 -16.60
C TYR A 82 -14.72 -12.59 -15.16
N GLN A 83 -14.94 -13.44 -14.17
CA GLN A 83 -14.22 -13.34 -12.91
C GLN A 83 -12.85 -14.00 -13.11
N LEU A 84 -11.79 -13.23 -12.91
CA LEU A 84 -10.39 -13.60 -13.16
C LEU A 84 -9.98 -14.97 -12.56
N CYS A 85 -10.59 -15.40 -11.46
CA CYS A 85 -10.39 -16.72 -10.84
C CYS A 85 -10.80 -17.91 -11.75
N ASN A 86 -11.74 -17.70 -12.68
CA ASN A 86 -12.14 -18.71 -13.65
C ASN A 86 -11.13 -18.87 -14.79
N ALA A 87 -10.26 -17.88 -15.07
CA ALA A 87 -9.34 -17.95 -16.20
C ALA A 87 -8.35 -19.12 -16.09
N LEU A 88 -7.84 -19.43 -14.88
CA LEU A 88 -6.94 -20.56 -14.63
C LEU A 88 -7.66 -21.92 -14.63
N ASN A 89 -8.86 -21.98 -14.04
CA ASN A 89 -9.65 -23.22 -14.02
C ASN A 89 -10.22 -23.57 -15.42
N LEU A 90 -10.48 -22.57 -16.26
CA LEU A 90 -10.89 -22.73 -17.66
C LEU A 90 -9.77 -23.28 -18.57
N CYS A 91 -8.51 -23.27 -18.10
CA CYS A 91 -7.34 -23.69 -18.89
C CYS A 91 -6.85 -25.11 -18.61
N GLY A 92 -7.57 -25.88 -17.78
CA GLY A 92 -7.28 -27.30 -17.57
C GLY A 92 -6.01 -27.61 -16.77
N VAL A 93 -5.39 -26.60 -16.14
CA VAL A 93 -4.21 -26.82 -15.29
C VAL A 93 -4.64 -27.45 -13.97
N SER A 94 -4.06 -28.61 -13.64
CA SER A 94 -4.40 -29.32 -12.41
C SER A 94 -4.04 -28.48 -11.17
N ARG A 95 -4.81 -28.67 -10.09
CA ARG A 95 -4.56 -27.98 -8.82
C ARG A 95 -3.18 -28.34 -8.23
N SER A 96 -2.76 -29.60 -8.40
CA SER A 96 -1.44 -30.09 -7.99
C SER A 96 -0.31 -29.39 -8.73
N ASP A 97 -0.44 -29.11 -10.02
CA ASP A 97 0.60 -28.45 -10.80
C ASP A 97 0.76 -26.98 -10.38
N ARG A 98 -0.33 -26.31 -10.01
CA ARG A 98 -0.31 -24.94 -9.48
C ARG A 98 0.40 -24.86 -8.13
N LEU A 99 0.08 -25.77 -7.22
CA LEU A 99 0.73 -25.88 -5.90
C LEU A 99 2.22 -26.19 -6.05
N ARG A 100 2.57 -27.17 -6.87
CA ARG A 100 3.96 -27.52 -7.16
C ARG A 100 4.74 -26.35 -7.76
N SER A 101 4.12 -25.59 -8.66
CA SER A 101 4.73 -24.39 -9.23
C SER A 101 4.97 -23.33 -8.15
N TYR A 102 4.01 -23.11 -7.24
CA TYR A 102 4.17 -22.18 -6.13
C TYR A 102 5.29 -22.61 -5.15
N GLU A 103 5.35 -23.88 -4.79
CA GLU A 103 6.40 -24.43 -3.92
C GLU A 103 7.79 -24.26 -4.53
N LEU A 104 7.93 -24.59 -5.81
CA LEU A 104 9.18 -24.39 -6.56
C LEU A 104 9.54 -22.90 -6.66
N PHE A 105 8.55 -22.02 -6.83
CA PHE A 105 8.77 -20.58 -6.83
C PHE A 105 9.28 -20.07 -5.47
N ILE A 106 8.67 -20.49 -4.35
CA ILE A 106 9.15 -20.11 -3.00
C ILE A 106 10.58 -20.62 -2.79
N ALA A 107 10.85 -21.89 -3.13
CA ALA A 107 12.17 -22.48 -2.96
C ALA A 107 13.23 -21.73 -3.80
N ASN A 108 12.88 -21.37 -5.03
CA ASN A 108 13.72 -20.56 -5.91
C ASN A 108 13.89 -19.13 -5.37
N GLY A 109 12.84 -18.52 -4.83
CA GLY A 109 12.88 -17.22 -4.16
C GLY A 109 13.86 -17.23 -2.99
N LYS A 110 13.71 -18.16 -2.04
CA LYS A 110 14.62 -18.32 -0.89
C LYS A 110 16.09 -18.48 -1.31
N LYS A 111 16.35 -19.22 -2.39
CA LYS A 111 17.72 -19.58 -2.82
C LYS A 111 18.38 -18.55 -3.74
N TYR A 112 17.60 -17.90 -4.61
CA TYR A 112 18.12 -17.09 -5.72
C TYR A 112 17.69 -15.63 -5.69
N PHE A 113 16.91 -15.17 -4.70
CA PHE A 113 16.52 -13.76 -4.60
C PHE A 113 17.72 -12.81 -4.49
N ALA A 114 18.67 -13.05 -3.58
CA ALA A 114 19.86 -12.20 -3.45
C ALA A 114 20.75 -12.22 -4.72
N PRO A 115 21.06 -13.39 -5.32
CA PRO A 115 21.70 -13.44 -6.64
C PRO A 115 20.94 -12.65 -7.73
N MET A 116 19.60 -12.74 -7.77
CA MET A 116 18.78 -12.02 -8.73
C MET A 116 18.89 -10.50 -8.54
N LEU A 117 18.83 -10.03 -7.28
CA LEU A 117 18.98 -8.62 -6.94
C LEU A 117 20.32 -8.07 -7.46
N VAL A 118 21.41 -8.82 -7.26
CA VAL A 118 22.74 -8.44 -7.76
C VAL A 118 22.76 -8.37 -9.29
N ILE A 119 22.12 -9.33 -9.98
CA ILE A 119 22.03 -9.33 -11.45
C ILE A 119 21.24 -8.12 -11.95
N VAL A 120 20.09 -7.79 -11.33
CA VAL A 120 19.23 -6.68 -11.76
C VAL A 120 19.90 -5.34 -11.51
N LEU A 121 20.60 -5.15 -10.39
CA LEU A 121 21.23 -3.86 -10.07
C LEU A 121 22.57 -3.65 -10.78
N PHE A 122 23.34 -4.73 -11.01
CA PHE A 122 24.70 -4.63 -11.56
C PHE A 122 24.84 -5.36 -12.90
N LEU A 123 23.78 -5.34 -13.72
CA LEU A 123 23.72 -6.10 -14.97
C LEU A 123 24.95 -5.94 -15.88
N PRO A 124 25.49 -4.73 -16.14
CA PRO A 124 26.66 -4.56 -17.00
C PRO A 124 27.91 -5.24 -16.43
N LEU A 125 28.16 -5.08 -15.12
CA LEU A 125 29.29 -5.71 -14.43
C LEU A 125 29.15 -7.23 -14.42
N ILE A 126 27.95 -7.74 -14.15
CA ILE A 126 27.69 -9.19 -14.16
C ILE A 126 27.84 -9.76 -15.56
N ALA A 127 27.38 -9.07 -16.61
CA ALA A 127 27.56 -9.52 -17.98
C ALA A 127 29.05 -9.68 -18.34
N ILE A 128 29.90 -8.72 -17.91
CA ILE A 128 31.36 -8.79 -18.09
C ILE A 128 31.97 -9.91 -17.23
N ILE A 129 31.55 -10.09 -15.98
CA ILE A 129 32.05 -11.16 -15.12
C ILE A 129 31.69 -12.55 -15.69
N GLN A 130 30.52 -12.68 -16.31
CA GLN A 130 30.07 -13.94 -16.93
C GLN A 130 30.79 -14.26 -18.25
N SER A 131 31.39 -13.26 -18.92
CA SER A 131 32.23 -13.47 -20.11
C SER A 131 33.71 -13.72 -19.78
N THR A 132 34.10 -13.68 -18.51
CA THR A 132 35.49 -13.87 -18.05
C THR A 132 35.64 -15.17 -17.24
N PRO A 133 36.87 -15.67 -17.01
CA PRO A 133 37.12 -16.84 -16.16
C PRO A 133 36.68 -16.67 -14.69
N LEU A 134 36.37 -15.43 -14.27
CA LEU A 134 35.82 -15.12 -12.94
C LEU A 134 34.43 -15.71 -12.71
N ARG A 135 33.72 -16.10 -13.78
CA ARG A 135 32.44 -16.84 -13.74
C ARG A 135 32.45 -18.05 -12.80
N ASN A 136 33.59 -18.75 -12.69
CA ASN A 136 33.72 -19.95 -11.86
C ASN A 136 33.68 -19.66 -10.35
N ARG A 137 33.97 -18.43 -9.93
CA ARG A 137 33.91 -18.02 -8.51
C ARG A 137 32.47 -17.72 -8.04
N LEU A 138 31.55 -17.42 -8.96
CA LEU A 138 30.17 -17.02 -8.66
C LEU A 138 29.15 -18.10 -9.06
N ILE A 139 29.36 -19.34 -8.60
CA ILE A 139 28.60 -20.54 -9.02
C ILE A 139 27.07 -20.32 -8.98
N LYS A 140 26.54 -19.69 -7.91
CA LYS A 140 25.09 -19.42 -7.76
C LYS A 140 24.55 -18.43 -8.80
N ILE A 141 25.27 -17.32 -9.03
CA ILE A 141 24.90 -16.30 -10.03
C ILE A 141 25.00 -16.91 -11.42
N THR A 142 26.08 -17.64 -11.70
CA THR A 142 26.30 -18.32 -12.97
C THR A 142 25.21 -19.34 -13.30
N LYS A 143 24.79 -20.16 -12.33
CA LYS A 143 23.69 -21.11 -12.51
C LYS A 143 22.38 -20.39 -12.85
N LEU A 144 22.11 -19.27 -12.19
CA LEU A 144 20.91 -18.47 -12.42
C LEU A 144 20.95 -17.75 -13.78
N TRP A 145 22.09 -17.12 -14.12
CA TRP A 145 22.32 -16.37 -15.36
C TRP A 145 22.00 -17.18 -16.62
N ASN A 146 22.34 -18.47 -16.62
CA ASN A 146 22.08 -19.36 -17.76
C ASN A 146 20.58 -19.56 -18.06
N HIS A 147 19.72 -19.40 -17.05
CA HIS A 147 18.28 -19.66 -17.16
C HIS A 147 17.44 -18.37 -17.25
N ILE A 148 18.01 -17.21 -16.91
CA ILE A 148 17.27 -15.95 -16.83
C ILE A 148 16.81 -15.46 -18.22
N PRO A 149 15.59 -14.88 -18.34
CA PRO A 149 15.17 -14.15 -19.54
C PRO A 149 15.98 -12.84 -19.68
N LYS A 150 17.04 -12.89 -20.49
CA LYS A 150 18.01 -11.78 -20.67
C LYS A 150 17.37 -10.47 -21.14
N GLY A 151 16.47 -10.54 -22.12
CA GLY A 151 15.77 -9.36 -22.64
C GLY A 151 14.91 -8.66 -21.59
N GLN A 152 14.15 -9.42 -20.81
CA GLN A 152 13.36 -8.87 -19.70
C GLN A 152 14.25 -8.26 -18.63
N THR A 153 15.36 -8.92 -18.28
CA THR A 153 16.31 -8.45 -17.27
C THR A 153 16.98 -7.15 -17.69
N PHE A 154 17.35 -7.03 -18.97
CA PHE A 154 17.90 -5.80 -19.54
C PHE A 154 16.89 -4.65 -19.49
N LEU A 155 15.65 -4.86 -19.94
CA LEU A 155 14.61 -3.83 -19.90
C LEU A 155 14.29 -3.40 -18.47
N SER A 156 14.28 -4.35 -17.52
CA SER A 156 14.09 -4.06 -16.10
C SER A 156 15.25 -3.25 -15.50
N PHE A 157 16.50 -3.58 -15.84
CA PHE A 157 17.67 -2.79 -15.45
C PHE A 157 17.55 -1.34 -15.96
N VAL A 158 17.29 -1.17 -17.27
CA VAL A 158 17.11 0.16 -17.87
C VAL A 158 15.97 0.93 -17.19
N SER A 159 14.82 0.29 -16.97
CA SER A 159 13.67 0.91 -16.31
C SER A 159 13.99 1.40 -14.89
N VAL A 160 14.69 0.59 -14.08
CA VAL A 160 15.07 0.98 -12.71
C VAL A 160 16.02 2.18 -12.72
N TYR A 161 17.04 2.16 -13.58
CA TYR A 161 18.02 3.25 -13.67
C TYR A 161 17.43 4.53 -14.25
N VAL A 162 16.59 4.44 -15.28
CA VAL A 162 15.89 5.60 -15.85
C VAL A 162 14.97 6.23 -14.80
N ASN A 163 14.22 5.43 -14.04
CA ASN A 163 13.40 5.94 -12.94
C ASN A 163 14.25 6.62 -11.88
N PHE A 164 15.39 6.04 -11.48
CA PHE A 164 16.27 6.65 -10.49
C PHE A 164 16.86 7.99 -10.97
N LEU A 165 17.37 8.05 -12.21
CA LEU A 165 17.86 9.30 -12.80
C LEU A 165 16.75 10.35 -12.92
N ALA A 166 15.56 9.93 -13.34
CA ALA A 166 14.41 10.81 -13.45
C ALA A 166 13.98 11.35 -12.08
N ILE A 167 13.99 10.54 -11.01
CA ILE A 167 13.78 10.99 -9.62
C ILE A 167 14.80 12.07 -9.26
N VAL A 168 16.10 11.78 -9.40
CA VAL A 168 17.15 12.76 -9.06
C VAL A 168 17.03 14.06 -9.85
N SER A 169 16.53 14.03 -11.08
CA SER A 169 16.33 15.24 -11.90
C SER A 169 15.03 16.01 -11.63
N SER A 170 14.02 15.40 -10.99
CA SER A 170 12.64 15.92 -10.98
C SER A 170 12.19 16.51 -9.64
N TYR A 171 12.95 16.33 -8.56
CA TYR A 171 12.55 16.75 -7.22
C TYR A 171 13.44 17.88 -6.67
N PRO A 172 12.86 18.97 -6.14
CA PRO A 172 13.61 20.12 -5.63
C PRO A 172 14.40 19.84 -4.34
N PHE A 173 13.95 18.90 -3.51
CA PHE A 173 14.59 18.59 -2.22
C PHE A 173 15.26 17.22 -2.21
N THR A 174 16.42 17.13 -1.57
CA THR A 174 17.16 15.85 -1.41
C THR A 174 16.31 14.83 -0.65
N SER A 175 15.51 15.28 0.32
CA SER A 175 14.62 14.42 1.11
C SER A 175 13.51 13.77 0.28
N GLN A 176 12.97 14.48 -0.72
CA GLN A 176 12.01 13.93 -1.68
C GLN A 176 12.66 12.88 -2.59
N VAL A 177 13.89 13.14 -3.07
CA VAL A 177 14.67 12.17 -3.84
C VAL A 177 14.87 10.89 -3.05
N VAL A 178 15.31 10.99 -1.78
CA VAL A 178 15.51 9.84 -0.90
C VAL A 178 14.19 9.10 -0.66
N PHE A 179 13.10 9.82 -0.38
CA PHE A 179 11.78 9.21 -0.19
C PHE A 179 11.33 8.39 -1.40
N TRP A 180 11.35 8.99 -2.60
CA TRP A 180 10.95 8.29 -3.82
C TRP A 180 11.91 7.15 -4.18
N ALA A 181 13.22 7.31 -3.95
CA ALA A 181 14.19 6.24 -4.14
C ALA A 181 13.95 5.05 -3.20
N LEU A 182 13.57 5.30 -1.95
CA LEU A 182 13.19 4.25 -1.01
C LEU A 182 11.89 3.53 -1.44
N LEU A 183 10.91 4.27 -1.96
CA LEU A 183 9.69 3.65 -2.51
C LEU A 183 9.99 2.80 -3.76
N GLU A 184 10.96 3.19 -4.57
CA GLU A 184 11.41 2.39 -5.72
C GLU A 184 12.08 1.07 -5.33
N LEU A 185 12.51 0.89 -4.08
CA LEU A 185 12.99 -0.41 -3.61
C LEU A 185 11.90 -1.49 -3.75
N TYR A 186 10.63 -1.14 -3.52
CA TYR A 186 9.52 -2.06 -3.76
C TYR A 186 9.43 -2.47 -5.24
N THR A 187 9.63 -1.53 -6.16
CA THR A 187 9.70 -1.83 -7.60
C THR A 187 10.82 -2.83 -7.90
N VAL A 188 12.02 -2.63 -7.36
CA VAL A 188 13.16 -3.53 -7.56
C VAL A 188 12.86 -4.95 -7.04
N ILE A 189 12.25 -5.05 -5.86
CA ILE A 189 11.84 -6.34 -5.28
C ILE A 189 10.84 -7.05 -6.20
N PHE A 190 9.80 -6.34 -6.68
CA PHE A 190 8.80 -6.93 -7.57
C PHE A 190 9.38 -7.32 -8.92
N VAL A 191 10.29 -6.52 -9.48
CA VAL A 191 11.05 -6.88 -10.68
C VAL A 191 11.82 -8.19 -10.48
N CYS A 192 12.54 -8.34 -9.36
CA CYS A 192 13.28 -9.56 -9.06
C CYS A 192 12.36 -10.78 -8.97
N LEU A 193 11.24 -10.66 -8.25
CA LEU A 193 10.26 -11.73 -8.12
C LEU A 193 9.62 -12.10 -9.46
N ASN A 194 9.28 -11.11 -10.29
CA ASN A 194 8.70 -11.33 -11.62
C ASN A 194 9.67 -12.03 -12.57
N ILE A 195 10.97 -11.70 -12.52
CA ILE A 195 11.97 -12.38 -13.36
C ILE A 195 12.20 -13.80 -12.84
N LEU A 196 12.29 -14.00 -11.52
CA LEU A 196 12.41 -15.34 -10.93
C LEU A 196 11.21 -16.22 -11.27
N PHE A 197 10.00 -15.66 -11.25
CA PHE A 197 8.78 -16.35 -11.63
C PHE A 197 8.76 -16.80 -13.10
N ARG A 198 9.65 -16.27 -13.94
CA ARG A 198 9.75 -16.61 -15.37
C ARG A 198 11.03 -17.36 -15.71
N THR A 199 11.85 -17.66 -14.70
CA THR A 199 13.12 -18.34 -14.88
C THR A 199 12.89 -19.86 -14.76
N PRO A 200 13.08 -20.65 -15.84
CA PRO A 200 12.88 -22.10 -15.82
C PRO A 200 14.05 -22.83 -15.12
N ILE A 201 14.32 -22.48 -13.85
CA ILE A 201 15.37 -23.09 -13.04
C ILE A 201 14.77 -24.19 -12.16
N ASN A 202 15.51 -25.30 -12.00
CA ASN A 202 15.06 -26.49 -11.26
C ASN A 202 13.74 -27.08 -11.81
N ASN A 203 13.57 -27.10 -13.14
CA ASN A 203 12.35 -27.57 -13.83
C ASN A 203 11.09 -26.78 -13.47
N PHE A 204 11.24 -25.53 -13.01
CA PHE A 204 10.11 -24.65 -12.81
C PHE A 204 9.42 -24.38 -14.16
N VAL A 205 8.12 -24.68 -14.24
CA VAL A 205 7.28 -24.37 -15.40
C VAL A 205 6.31 -23.28 -14.99
N ASN A 206 6.40 -22.12 -15.66
CA ASN A 206 5.43 -21.07 -15.47
C ASN A 206 4.09 -21.52 -16.07
N VAL A 207 3.11 -21.79 -15.20
CA VAL A 207 1.74 -22.15 -15.59
C VAL A 207 1.14 -21.12 -16.55
N PHE A 208 1.48 -19.84 -16.39
CA PHE A 208 0.98 -18.79 -17.28
C PHE A 208 1.58 -18.83 -18.69
N ASP A 209 2.76 -19.41 -18.88
CA ASP A 209 3.34 -19.57 -20.22
C ASP A 209 2.67 -20.71 -20.99
N GLN A 210 2.01 -21.66 -20.30
CA GLN A 210 1.15 -22.66 -20.94
C GLN A 210 -0.18 -22.09 -21.47
N PHE A 211 -0.60 -20.90 -21.03
CA PHE A 211 -1.76 -20.21 -21.64
C PHE A 211 -1.49 -19.80 -23.09
N LYS A 212 -0.21 -19.59 -23.45
CA LYS A 212 0.22 -19.12 -24.77
C LYS A 212 -0.16 -20.10 -25.89
N THR A 213 -0.25 -21.39 -25.56
CA THR A 213 -0.50 -22.47 -26.52
C THR A 213 -1.98 -22.75 -26.77
N ASN A 214 -2.89 -22.43 -25.83
CA ASN A 214 -4.24 -23.02 -25.87
C ASN A 214 -5.39 -22.09 -26.34
N ARG A 215 -5.25 -20.76 -26.40
CA ARG A 215 -6.29 -19.86 -26.98
C ARG A 215 -5.71 -18.63 -27.68
N ILE A 216 -6.17 -18.36 -28.90
CA ILE A 216 -5.66 -17.28 -29.79
C ILE A 216 -6.27 -15.92 -29.44
N GLU A 217 -7.52 -15.87 -28.98
CA GLU A 217 -8.29 -14.63 -28.81
C GLU A 217 -7.84 -13.74 -27.64
N ASN A 218 -7.18 -14.31 -26.62
CA ASN A 218 -6.72 -13.54 -25.44
C ASN A 218 -5.24 -13.13 -25.50
N LYS A 219 -4.54 -13.40 -26.60
CA LYS A 219 -3.09 -13.13 -26.71
C LYS A 219 -2.76 -11.64 -26.59
N LEU A 220 -3.58 -10.75 -27.14
CA LEU A 220 -3.34 -9.30 -27.07
C LEU A 220 -3.58 -8.76 -25.66
N VAL A 221 -4.68 -9.13 -25.00
CA VAL A 221 -4.98 -8.70 -23.62
C VAL A 221 -3.92 -9.22 -22.65
N ILE A 222 -3.49 -10.47 -22.79
CA ILE A 222 -2.41 -11.05 -21.98
C ILE A 222 -1.06 -10.39 -22.30
N ALA A 223 -0.78 -10.08 -23.56
CA ALA A 223 0.45 -9.38 -23.96
C ALA A 223 0.48 -7.93 -23.44
N LEU A 224 -0.64 -7.21 -23.49
CA LEU A 224 -0.78 -5.87 -22.92
C LEU A 224 -0.68 -5.91 -21.40
N TYR A 225 -1.38 -6.84 -20.75
CA TYR A 225 -1.31 -7.04 -19.30
C TYR A 225 0.11 -7.34 -18.83
N ARG A 226 0.84 -8.18 -19.58
CA ARG A 226 2.26 -8.47 -19.33
C ARG A 226 3.15 -7.28 -19.65
N GLY A 227 2.94 -6.59 -20.77
CA GLY A 227 3.71 -5.40 -21.13
C GLY A 227 3.61 -4.30 -20.08
N PHE A 228 2.38 -3.94 -19.69
CA PHE A 228 2.11 -2.96 -18.65
C PHE A 228 2.53 -3.46 -17.26
N GLY A 229 2.21 -4.70 -16.91
CA GLY A 229 2.44 -5.25 -15.57
C GLY A 229 3.87 -5.72 -15.29
N LEU A 230 4.72 -5.87 -16.30
CA LEU A 230 6.14 -6.23 -16.13
C LEU A 230 7.07 -5.03 -16.25
N HIS A 231 6.71 -4.02 -17.05
CA HIS A 231 7.62 -2.93 -17.38
C HIS A 231 7.17 -1.57 -16.84
N ILE A 232 5.86 -1.32 -16.74
CA ILE A 232 5.33 0.00 -16.33
C ILE A 232 4.95 -0.04 -14.84
N ILE A 233 4.29 -1.10 -14.39
CA ILE A 233 3.90 -1.32 -12.98
C ILE A 233 4.24 -2.76 -12.57
N PRO A 234 5.50 -3.04 -12.17
CA PRO A 234 5.94 -4.39 -11.80
C PRO A 234 5.10 -5.06 -10.70
N GLY A 235 4.42 -4.29 -9.86
CA GLY A 235 3.49 -4.80 -8.85
C GLY A 235 2.31 -5.58 -9.44
N CYS A 236 1.92 -5.33 -10.69
CA CYS A 236 0.87 -6.11 -11.35
C CYS A 236 1.34 -7.54 -11.70
N GLY A 237 2.63 -7.76 -11.97
CA GLY A 237 3.19 -9.10 -12.18
C GLY A 237 3.03 -10.02 -10.96
N LEU A 238 2.92 -9.45 -9.75
CA LEU A 238 2.56 -10.22 -8.56
C LEU A 238 1.16 -10.83 -8.64
N LEU A 239 0.24 -10.29 -9.44
CA LEU A 239 -1.09 -10.89 -9.59
C LEU A 239 -0.99 -12.30 -10.18
N GLU A 240 -0.04 -12.57 -11.08
CA GLU A 240 0.20 -13.92 -11.61
C GLU A 240 0.59 -14.87 -10.46
N ILE A 241 1.53 -14.44 -9.61
CA ILE A 241 1.98 -15.19 -8.42
C ILE A 241 0.82 -15.36 -7.41
N PHE A 242 0.06 -14.31 -7.13
CA PHE A 242 -1.06 -14.35 -6.20
C PHE A 242 -2.26 -15.13 -6.73
N GLN A 243 -2.47 -15.19 -8.04
CA GLN A 243 -3.52 -16.03 -8.62
C GLN A 243 -3.20 -17.52 -8.42
N LEU A 244 -1.93 -17.93 -8.50
CA LEU A 244 -1.52 -19.29 -8.13
C LEU A 244 -1.91 -19.61 -6.69
N ILE A 245 -1.65 -18.66 -5.77
CA ILE A 245 -1.99 -18.75 -4.34
C ILE A 245 -3.51 -18.67 -4.11
N GLN A 246 -4.23 -17.79 -4.82
CA GLN A 246 -5.66 -17.59 -4.65
C GLN A 246 -6.44 -18.85 -5.03
N THR A 247 -5.89 -19.67 -5.92
CA THR A 247 -6.48 -20.96 -6.28
C THR A 247 -6.06 -22.13 -5.39
N SER A 248 -5.16 -21.92 -4.42
CA SER A 248 -4.51 -23.05 -3.72
C SER A 248 -5.22 -23.58 -2.47
N ALA A 249 -6.00 -22.82 -1.68
CA ALA A 249 -6.70 -23.41 -0.53
C ALA A 249 -7.91 -22.60 -0.01
N ASN A 250 -9.11 -23.01 -0.43
CA ASN A 250 -10.26 -23.16 0.47
C ASN A 250 -10.65 -24.65 0.63
N THR A 251 -9.94 -25.57 -0.05
CA THR A 251 -10.44 -26.94 -0.32
C THR A 251 -9.39 -28.03 -0.10
N CYS A 252 -8.42 -27.83 0.78
CA CYS A 252 -7.49 -28.90 1.18
C CYS A 252 -7.73 -29.30 2.64
N ILE A 253 -8.87 -29.94 2.88
CA ILE A 253 -8.89 -31.13 3.74
C ILE A 253 -9.46 -32.23 2.84
N VAL A 254 -8.60 -32.79 2.00
CA VAL A 254 -8.89 -34.07 1.33
C VAL A 254 -7.90 -35.06 1.94
N PRO A 255 -8.30 -35.83 2.96
CA PRO A 255 -7.62 -37.06 3.26
C PRO A 255 -7.98 -38.05 2.15
N SER A 256 -7.00 -38.44 1.34
CA SER A 256 -7.22 -39.36 0.25
C SER A 256 -7.60 -40.75 0.74
N ALA A 257 -8.60 -41.31 0.06
CA ALA A 257 -8.83 -42.73 -0.24
C ALA A 257 -9.53 -43.66 0.78
N ALA A 258 -9.98 -43.20 1.94
CA ALA A 258 -10.86 -44.01 2.82
C ALA A 258 -12.16 -43.32 3.28
N ALA A 259 -12.32 -42.02 3.03
CA ALA A 259 -13.50 -41.28 3.46
C ALA A 259 -14.62 -41.36 2.41
N LYS A 260 -15.60 -42.24 2.64
CA LYS A 260 -16.88 -42.28 1.91
C LYS A 260 -17.76 -41.03 2.13
N ASN A 261 -17.35 -40.11 3.01
CA ASN A 261 -18.10 -38.91 3.35
C ASN A 261 -17.25 -37.66 3.08
N SER A 262 -17.42 -37.07 1.89
CA SER A 262 -16.77 -35.82 1.50
C SER A 262 -17.47 -34.63 2.17
N ILE A 263 -16.88 -34.10 3.23
CA ILE A 263 -17.32 -32.83 3.83
C ILE A 263 -16.88 -31.69 2.91
N ASP A 264 -17.84 -30.93 2.39
CA ASP A 264 -17.59 -29.75 1.56
C ASP A 264 -17.33 -28.54 2.45
N LEU A 265 -16.06 -28.31 2.79
CA LEU A 265 -15.59 -27.14 3.57
C LEU A 265 -16.01 -25.79 2.98
N ASN A 266 -16.44 -25.73 1.71
CA ASN A 266 -16.98 -24.52 1.12
C ASN A 266 -18.38 -24.14 1.67
N GLN A 267 -19.00 -25.01 2.48
CA GLN A 267 -20.33 -24.78 3.07
C GLN A 267 -20.28 -24.15 4.48
N LEU A 268 -19.08 -23.99 5.05
CA LEU A 268 -18.91 -23.34 6.34
C LEU A 268 -18.85 -21.82 6.15
N HIS A 269 -19.85 -21.11 6.66
CA HIS A 269 -19.87 -19.65 6.68
C HIS A 269 -19.61 -19.16 8.11
N PHE A 270 -18.84 -18.07 8.22
CA PHE A 270 -18.70 -17.35 9.47
C PHE A 270 -20.00 -16.61 9.74
N VAL A 271 -20.50 -16.70 10.96
CA VAL A 271 -21.79 -16.14 11.31
C VAL A 271 -21.63 -15.23 12.52
N ASP A 272 -22.26 -14.06 12.49
CA ASP A 272 -22.34 -13.16 13.65
C ASP A 272 -23.00 -13.93 14.82
N SER A 273 -22.32 -13.96 15.98
CA SER A 273 -22.79 -14.70 17.15
C SER A 273 -24.09 -14.16 17.75
N LYS A 274 -24.44 -12.90 17.46
CA LYS A 274 -25.68 -12.26 17.91
C LYS A 274 -26.79 -12.37 16.88
N THR A 275 -26.50 -12.16 15.60
CA THR A 275 -27.55 -12.11 14.56
C THR A 275 -27.73 -13.42 13.80
N LYS A 276 -26.79 -14.35 13.91
CA LYS A 276 -26.73 -15.58 13.09
C LYS A 276 -26.72 -15.31 11.57
N ASP A 277 -26.31 -14.12 11.14
CA ASP A 277 -26.13 -13.80 9.72
C ASP A 277 -24.71 -14.10 9.24
N PRO A 278 -24.54 -14.59 8.00
CA PRO A 278 -23.22 -14.84 7.45
C PRO A 278 -22.44 -13.51 7.36
N LEU A 279 -21.29 -13.46 8.05
CA LEU A 279 -20.35 -12.35 7.97
C LEU A 279 -19.90 -12.20 6.52
N PRO A 280 -20.15 -11.04 5.89
CA PRO A 280 -19.74 -10.81 4.51
C PRO A 280 -18.23 -11.03 4.36
N SER A 281 -17.86 -11.92 3.43
CA SER A 281 -16.45 -12.30 3.18
C SER A 281 -15.53 -11.13 2.81
N SER A 282 -16.12 -9.99 2.46
CA SER A 282 -15.50 -8.71 2.10
C SER A 282 -15.36 -7.72 3.27
N LEU A 283 -16.01 -7.94 4.41
CA LEU A 283 -16.28 -6.87 5.38
C LEU A 283 -15.09 -6.49 6.28
N LEU A 284 -14.16 -7.42 6.56
CA LEU A 284 -13.04 -7.15 7.48
C LEU A 284 -11.75 -6.71 6.76
N GLY A 285 -11.46 -7.25 5.57
CA GLY A 285 -10.25 -6.90 4.82
C GLY A 285 -10.46 -5.84 3.74
N GLY A 286 -11.56 -5.91 3.00
CA GLY A 286 -11.77 -5.11 1.79
C GLY A 286 -12.11 -3.64 2.05
N VAL A 287 -12.98 -3.38 3.03
CA VAL A 287 -13.40 -2.01 3.40
C VAL A 287 -12.28 -1.23 4.08
N PHE A 288 -11.50 -1.91 4.95
CA PHE A 288 -10.33 -1.30 5.57
C PHE A 288 -9.21 -1.05 4.54
N ALA A 289 -8.91 -2.05 3.70
CA ALA A 289 -7.93 -1.88 2.62
C ALA A 289 -8.31 -0.71 1.70
N SER A 290 -9.56 -0.60 1.26
CA SER A 290 -9.99 0.47 0.34
C SER A 290 -9.91 1.86 0.97
N ARG A 291 -10.28 2.02 2.24
CA ARG A 291 -10.16 3.30 2.97
C ARG A 291 -8.70 3.67 3.19
N SER A 292 -7.85 2.72 3.59
CA SER A 292 -6.41 2.95 3.76
C SER A 292 -5.73 3.32 2.44
N ILE A 293 -6.10 2.66 1.35
CA ILE A 293 -5.63 2.96 -0.01
C ILE A 293 -6.01 4.38 -0.42
N ALA A 294 -7.28 4.77 -0.22
CA ALA A 294 -7.77 6.09 -0.58
C ALA A 294 -7.07 7.19 0.23
N PHE A 295 -6.89 6.98 1.54
CA PHE A 295 -6.20 7.92 2.41
C PHE A 295 -4.72 8.08 2.04
N ASN A 296 -3.99 6.97 1.82
CA ASN A 296 -2.59 7.02 1.37
C ASN A 296 -2.45 7.72 0.00
N GLY A 297 -3.39 7.49 -0.92
CA GLY A 297 -3.42 8.19 -2.21
C GLY A 297 -3.60 9.70 -2.04
N ALA A 298 -4.52 10.11 -1.16
CA ALA A 298 -4.80 11.53 -0.92
C ALA A 298 -3.60 12.28 -0.33
N ILE A 299 -2.92 11.73 0.68
CA ILE A 299 -1.76 12.40 1.31
C ILE A 299 -0.55 12.47 0.37
N MET A 300 -0.43 11.53 -0.58
CA MET A 300 0.62 11.50 -1.59
C MET A 300 0.43 12.54 -2.69
N ILE A 301 -0.78 13.06 -2.91
CA ILE A 301 -1.05 14.12 -3.90
C ILE A 301 -0.94 15.47 -3.19
N SER A 302 0.29 15.90 -2.93
CA SER A 302 0.56 17.18 -2.27
C SER A 302 1.92 17.76 -2.68
N TRP A 303 2.21 18.98 -2.22
CA TRP A 303 3.51 19.61 -2.41
C TRP A 303 4.65 18.86 -1.73
N VAL A 304 4.35 18.15 -0.63
CA VAL A 304 5.31 17.37 0.18
C VAL A 304 6.04 16.33 -0.66
N THR A 305 5.30 15.63 -1.52
CA THR A 305 5.83 14.62 -2.44
C THR A 305 6.17 15.19 -3.82
N ASN A 306 5.93 16.49 -4.05
CA ASN A 306 6.06 17.20 -5.32
C ASN A 306 5.17 16.66 -6.45
N VAL A 307 4.11 15.91 -6.13
CA VAL A 307 3.14 15.43 -7.14
C VAL A 307 2.24 16.59 -7.59
N ALA A 308 1.80 17.39 -6.63
CA ALA A 308 1.00 18.59 -6.87
C ALA A 308 1.59 19.75 -6.04
N PRO A 309 2.59 20.49 -6.57
CA PRO A 309 3.33 21.51 -5.82
C PRO A 309 2.47 22.62 -5.21
N GLY A 310 1.31 22.92 -5.82
CA GLY A 310 0.36 23.92 -5.32
C GLY A 310 -0.75 23.36 -4.41
N VAL A 311 -0.73 22.06 -4.07
CA VAL A 311 -1.77 21.42 -3.24
C VAL A 311 -1.24 21.18 -1.84
N ASP A 312 -2.03 21.63 -0.85
CA ASP A 312 -1.74 21.47 0.57
C ASP A 312 -1.66 20.00 1.02
N PHE A 313 -0.89 19.77 2.09
CA PHE A 313 -0.82 18.45 2.71
C PHE A 313 -2.11 18.14 3.48
N LEU A 314 -2.86 17.14 2.99
CA LEU A 314 -4.19 16.75 3.49
C LEU A 314 -4.16 15.92 4.80
N PHE A 315 -3.28 16.26 5.74
CA PHE A 315 -3.27 15.65 7.07
C PHE A 315 -3.77 16.64 8.12
N PRO A 316 -4.81 16.31 8.90
CA PRO A 316 -5.39 17.22 9.89
C PRO A 316 -4.34 17.76 10.86
N SER A 317 -4.39 19.07 11.11
CA SER A 317 -3.52 19.78 12.06
C SER A 317 -2.02 19.68 11.79
N ALA A 318 -1.58 19.15 10.63
CA ALA A 318 -0.15 18.97 10.36
C ALA A 318 0.61 20.30 10.34
N TYR A 319 0.00 21.34 9.79
CA TYR A 319 0.57 22.70 9.80
C TYR A 319 0.49 23.37 11.18
N ALA A 320 -0.48 23.02 12.02
CA ALA A 320 -0.61 23.60 13.36
C ALA A 320 0.52 23.16 14.31
N LEU A 321 1.14 22.02 14.02
CA LEU A 321 2.31 21.52 14.76
C LEU A 321 3.61 22.21 14.36
N ILE A 322 3.61 23.00 13.27
CA ILE A 322 4.82 23.61 12.72
C ILE A 322 4.75 25.12 12.93
N SER A 323 5.73 25.64 13.65
CA SER A 323 5.96 27.08 13.74
C SER A 323 6.67 27.56 12.47
N SER A 324 5.90 27.73 11.39
CA SER A 324 6.37 28.40 10.17
C SER A 324 6.12 29.90 10.29
N PRO A 325 7.04 30.75 9.78
CA PRO A 325 6.74 32.15 9.53
C PRO A 325 5.47 32.28 8.68
N THR A 326 4.72 33.36 8.87
CA THR A 326 3.52 33.64 8.07
C THR A 326 3.88 34.11 6.66
N ASN A 327 4.95 34.91 6.51
CA ASN A 327 5.42 35.55 5.27
C ASN A 327 4.26 36.09 4.44
N SER A 328 3.74 37.23 4.84
CA SER A 328 2.60 37.87 4.21
C SER A 328 2.90 38.35 2.79
N PHE A 329 1.89 38.38 1.93
CA PHE A 329 2.01 39.07 0.65
C PHE A 329 1.72 40.54 0.88
N TYR A 330 2.70 41.38 0.53
CA TYR A 330 2.56 42.83 0.64
C TYR A 330 2.08 43.40 -0.69
N ASN A 331 1.03 44.21 -0.64
CA ASN A 331 0.65 45.04 -1.76
C ASN A 331 1.41 46.36 -1.66
N ILE A 332 2.25 46.63 -2.66
CA ILE A 332 3.05 47.85 -2.71
C ILE A 332 2.46 48.74 -3.77
N THR A 333 1.92 49.86 -3.32
CA THR A 333 1.37 50.90 -4.19
C THR A 333 2.21 52.14 -4.04
N GLY A 334 2.30 52.95 -5.09
CA GLY A 334 3.05 54.18 -5.02
C GLY A 334 2.55 55.21 -6.00
N MET A 335 2.79 56.47 -5.65
CA MET A 335 2.43 57.61 -6.46
C MET A 335 3.56 58.64 -6.41
N ALA A 336 3.89 59.21 -7.58
CA ALA A 336 4.74 60.37 -7.68
C ALA A 336 3.88 61.62 -7.90
N PRO A 337 3.86 62.58 -6.96
CA PRO A 337 3.13 63.83 -7.15
C PRO A 337 3.74 64.65 -8.30
N SER A 338 2.90 65.16 -9.20
CA SER A 338 3.35 65.96 -10.35
C SER A 338 4.11 67.24 -9.97
N GLN A 339 3.83 67.79 -8.78
CA GLN A 339 4.51 68.97 -8.23
C GLN A 339 5.96 68.69 -7.78
N LEU A 340 6.33 67.42 -7.59
CA LEU A 340 7.63 66.99 -7.07
C LEU A 340 8.44 66.22 -8.11
N CYS A 341 8.26 66.58 -9.38
CA CYS A 341 8.91 65.97 -10.53
C CYS A 341 9.50 67.06 -11.43
N ASN A 342 10.83 67.07 -11.54
CA ASN A 342 11.62 68.08 -12.24
C ASN A 342 12.55 67.44 -13.26
N ALA A 343 12.92 68.18 -14.32
CA ALA A 343 13.95 67.73 -15.24
C ALA A 343 15.30 67.65 -14.51
N ALA A 344 16.06 66.57 -14.72
CA ALA A 344 17.38 66.43 -14.12
C ALA A 344 18.34 67.43 -14.77
N SER A 345 19.13 68.14 -13.94
CA SER A 345 20.20 69.03 -14.39
C SER A 345 21.11 68.28 -15.37
N ASP A 346 21.41 68.89 -16.52
CA ASP A 346 22.26 68.36 -17.59
C ASP A 346 21.66 67.24 -18.48
N SER A 347 20.37 66.96 -18.35
CA SER A 347 19.65 66.08 -19.29
C SER A 347 18.79 66.91 -20.24
N ASN A 348 19.02 66.80 -21.55
CA ASN A 348 18.21 67.45 -22.61
C ASN A 348 16.77 66.88 -22.68
N GLY A 349 16.02 66.90 -21.57
CA GLY A 349 14.65 66.38 -21.45
C GLY A 349 14.52 64.86 -21.40
N THR A 350 15.63 64.12 -21.27
CA THR A 350 15.66 62.64 -21.29
C THR A 350 15.76 61.98 -19.93
N GLN A 351 15.97 62.77 -18.86
CA GLN A 351 15.99 62.29 -17.48
C GLN A 351 15.15 63.18 -16.58
N TRP A 352 14.41 62.55 -15.68
CA TRP A 352 13.47 63.22 -14.79
C TRP A 352 13.69 62.74 -13.36
N THR A 353 13.82 63.68 -12.43
CA THR A 353 13.90 63.42 -10.99
C THR A 353 12.51 63.55 -10.38
N ALA A 354 12.02 62.52 -9.68
CA ALA A 354 10.71 62.55 -9.04
C ALA A 354 10.74 61.94 -7.63
N LEU A 355 9.97 62.53 -6.72
CA LEU A 355 9.71 61.94 -5.40
C LEU A 355 8.58 60.91 -5.51
N TRP A 356 8.84 59.67 -5.10
CA TRP A 356 7.85 58.61 -4.99
C TRP A 356 7.48 58.38 -3.54
N ASN A 357 6.17 58.37 -3.28
CA ASN A 357 5.60 57.95 -2.00
C ASN A 357 5.00 56.56 -2.18
N MET A 358 5.46 55.60 -1.38
CA MET A 358 5.13 54.19 -1.48
C MET A 358 4.44 53.74 -0.20
N ASN A 359 3.36 52.97 -0.34
CA ASN A 359 2.63 52.35 0.75
C ASN A 359 2.76 50.83 0.67
N ILE A 360 2.97 50.20 1.82
CA ILE A 360 3.08 48.75 2.00
C ILE A 360 1.90 48.29 2.87
N ASP A 361 1.05 47.43 2.33
CA ASP A 361 -0.12 46.88 3.04
C ASP A 361 -0.15 45.34 2.93
N PRO A 362 -0.22 44.58 4.04
CA PRO A 362 -0.15 45.03 5.44
C PRO A 362 1.20 45.64 5.83
N PRO A 363 1.32 46.41 6.92
CA PRO A 363 2.62 46.86 7.40
C PRO A 363 3.49 45.64 7.73
N PRO A 364 4.75 45.58 7.27
CA PRO A 364 5.64 44.46 7.51
C PRO A 364 6.04 44.45 8.97
N THR A 365 5.80 43.33 9.65
CA THR A 365 6.20 43.15 11.05
C THR A 365 7.06 41.91 11.23
N ALA A 366 7.79 41.82 12.34
CA ALA A 366 8.50 40.59 12.70
C ALA A 366 7.57 39.35 12.74
N THR A 367 6.28 39.54 13.05
CA THR A 367 5.26 38.46 13.07
C THR A 367 4.72 38.10 11.69
N LEU A 368 4.64 39.07 10.77
CA LEU A 368 4.19 38.89 9.39
C LEU A 368 5.33 38.52 8.42
N GLY A 369 6.57 38.61 8.89
CA GLY A 369 7.81 38.34 8.16
C GLY A 369 8.34 39.60 7.49
N LEU A 370 9.65 39.85 7.60
CA LEU A 370 10.32 40.98 6.94
C LEU A 370 10.85 40.52 5.56
N PRO A 371 10.31 41.03 4.44
CA PRO A 371 10.75 40.65 3.10
C PRO A 371 11.93 41.50 2.63
N GLN A 372 12.59 41.05 1.58
CA GLN A 372 13.36 41.89 0.68
C GLN A 372 12.49 42.23 -0.55
N LEU A 373 12.31 43.52 -0.80
CA LEU A 373 11.48 44.08 -1.86
C LEU A 373 12.36 44.50 -3.02
N ASN A 374 12.16 43.94 -4.20
CA ASN A 374 12.80 44.42 -5.41
C ASN A 374 11.78 45.23 -6.20
N LEU A 375 12.08 46.51 -6.40
CA LEU A 375 11.26 47.42 -7.19
C LEU A 375 11.79 47.48 -8.63
N GLU A 376 10.87 47.43 -9.58
CA GLU A 376 11.09 47.71 -10.99
C GLU A 376 10.02 48.71 -11.46
N PHE A 377 10.40 49.63 -12.35
CA PHE A 377 9.47 50.56 -12.98
C PHE A 377 9.30 50.22 -14.46
N ARG A 378 8.05 50.17 -14.92
CA ARG A 378 7.73 49.88 -16.32
C ARG A 378 6.83 50.94 -16.92
N LEU A 379 7.11 51.31 -18.17
CA LEU A 379 6.24 52.13 -19.00
C LEU A 379 5.63 51.22 -20.08
N GLY A 380 4.43 50.70 -19.80
CA GLY A 380 3.85 49.61 -20.60
C GLY A 380 4.68 48.34 -20.47
N THR A 381 5.30 47.87 -21.56
CA THR A 381 6.19 46.69 -21.57
C THR A 381 7.67 47.03 -21.40
N LEU A 382 8.04 48.32 -21.45
CA LEU A 382 9.44 48.75 -21.40
C LEU A 382 9.91 48.92 -19.96
N LEU A 383 11.02 48.27 -19.63
CA LEU A 383 11.72 48.45 -18.36
C LEU A 383 12.42 49.81 -18.35
N VAL A 384 12.18 50.59 -17.29
CA VAL A 384 12.68 51.95 -17.17
C VAL A 384 13.89 51.97 -16.23
N PRO A 385 15.08 52.33 -16.73
CA PRO A 385 16.24 52.44 -15.87
C PRO A 385 16.13 53.64 -14.94
N TYR A 386 16.46 53.45 -13.67
CA TYR A 386 16.36 54.50 -12.66
C TYR A 386 17.46 54.36 -11.60
N THR A 387 17.74 55.46 -10.92
CA THR A 387 18.64 55.49 -9.77
C THR A 387 18.00 56.22 -8.61
N ILE A 388 17.99 55.61 -7.43
CA ILE A 388 17.56 56.28 -6.20
C ILE A 388 18.72 57.15 -5.69
N ASN A 389 18.44 58.43 -5.46
CA ASN A 389 19.41 59.42 -5.00
C ASN A 389 19.33 59.64 -3.49
N SER A 390 18.12 59.62 -2.93
CA SER A 390 17.89 59.76 -1.50
C SER A 390 16.67 58.96 -1.08
N VAL A 391 16.70 58.47 0.16
CA VAL A 391 15.69 57.57 0.72
C VAL A 391 15.32 58.00 2.11
N TRP A 392 14.03 57.90 2.43
CA TRP A 392 13.51 58.14 3.77
C TRP A 392 12.83 56.88 4.28
N ASN A 393 13.22 56.50 5.50
CA ASN A 393 12.63 55.40 6.26
C ASN A 393 12.78 54.01 5.64
N ILE A 394 13.66 53.75 4.67
CA ILE A 394 13.87 52.39 4.15
C ILE A 394 15.35 52.14 3.85
N ASN A 395 15.80 50.89 3.97
CA ASN A 395 17.19 50.51 3.76
C ASN A 395 17.37 49.95 2.34
N ILE A 396 18.24 50.59 1.54
CA ILE A 396 18.66 50.04 0.24
C ILE A 396 19.72 48.96 0.48
N VAL A 397 19.49 47.76 -0.07
CA VAL A 397 20.44 46.64 -0.03
C VAL A 397 21.34 46.66 -1.26
N ASN A 398 20.73 46.80 -2.43
CA ASN A 398 21.43 46.84 -3.70
C ASN A 398 20.63 47.69 -4.70
N GLN A 399 21.34 48.38 -5.57
CA GLN A 399 20.77 49.19 -6.63
C GLN A 399 21.48 48.88 -7.94
N THR A 400 20.71 48.27 -8.82
CA THR A 400 21.06 48.01 -10.20
C THR A 400 20.41 49.10 -11.07
N GLY A 401 20.87 49.28 -12.31
CA GLY A 401 20.39 50.37 -13.18
C GLY A 401 18.90 50.29 -13.53
N ALA A 402 18.23 49.15 -13.28
CA ALA A 402 16.82 48.92 -13.59
C ALA A 402 15.99 48.31 -12.45
N ASP A 403 16.63 47.89 -11.36
CA ASP A 403 16.01 47.25 -10.20
C ASP A 403 16.69 47.70 -8.91
N VAL A 404 15.89 47.89 -7.85
CA VAL A 404 16.41 48.23 -6.53
C VAL A 404 15.85 47.29 -5.48
N ALA A 405 16.76 46.65 -4.75
CA ALA A 405 16.48 45.81 -3.60
C ALA A 405 16.44 46.65 -2.31
N LEU A 406 15.33 46.54 -1.57
CA LEU A 406 15.01 47.31 -0.38
C LEU A 406 14.57 46.38 0.76
N ASN A 407 14.98 46.70 1.98
CA ASN A 407 14.48 46.03 3.19
C ASN A 407 13.60 47.01 3.99
N PRO A 408 12.30 46.73 4.18
CA PRO A 408 11.42 47.56 4.98
C PRO A 408 11.75 47.43 6.48
N ILE A 409 11.41 48.47 7.24
CA ILE A 409 11.57 48.51 8.70
C ILE A 409 10.34 47.88 9.37
N ASP A 410 10.53 47.26 10.55
CA ASP A 410 9.45 46.67 11.34
C ASP A 410 8.36 47.72 11.69
N GLY A 411 7.10 47.42 11.35
CA GLY A 411 5.93 48.28 11.53
C GLY A 411 5.72 49.33 10.43
N GLN A 412 6.49 49.31 9.35
CA GLN A 412 6.49 50.38 8.36
C GLN A 412 5.40 50.26 7.29
N SER A 413 4.35 51.07 7.36
CA SER A 413 3.29 51.12 6.34
C SER A 413 3.61 51.98 5.11
N ALA A 414 4.63 52.85 5.17
CA ALA A 414 4.97 53.74 4.05
C ALA A 414 6.45 54.15 4.02
N PHE A 415 6.99 54.39 2.83
CA PHE A 415 8.32 54.94 2.59
C PHE A 415 8.32 55.90 1.41
N SER A 416 9.33 56.76 1.35
CA SER A 416 9.50 57.67 0.21
C SER A 416 10.94 57.66 -0.28
N PHE A 417 11.13 57.88 -1.57
CA PHE A 417 12.46 58.03 -2.15
C PHE A 417 12.46 59.03 -3.31
N LEU A 418 13.59 59.67 -3.52
CA LEU A 418 13.85 60.53 -4.67
C LEU A 418 14.62 59.72 -5.72
N GLY A 419 14.01 59.49 -6.88
CA GLY A 419 14.62 58.73 -7.98
C GLY A 419 14.85 59.59 -9.22
N THR A 420 15.97 59.37 -9.91
CA THR A 420 16.22 59.85 -11.27
C THR A 420 15.89 58.74 -12.26
N PHE A 421 14.88 58.97 -13.10
CA PHE A 421 14.43 58.05 -14.13
C PHE A 421 15.03 58.46 -15.48
N ARG A 422 15.58 57.49 -16.22
CA ARG A 422 16.26 57.72 -17.51
C ARG A 422 15.43 57.19 -18.67
N ASN A 423 15.68 57.73 -19.86
CA ASN A 423 14.98 57.36 -21.11
C ASN A 423 13.47 57.65 -21.07
N ILE A 424 13.06 58.73 -20.41
CA ILE A 424 11.68 59.18 -20.33
C ILE A 424 11.56 60.58 -20.92
N SER A 425 10.55 60.79 -21.78
CA SER A 425 10.34 62.03 -22.51
C SER A 425 9.57 63.12 -21.75
N SER A 426 8.83 62.78 -20.70
CA SER A 426 8.04 63.75 -19.93
C SER A 426 7.85 63.35 -18.46
N CYS A 427 7.70 64.34 -17.60
CA CYS A 427 7.33 64.13 -16.20
C CYS A 427 5.99 63.39 -16.03
N SER A 428 5.00 63.66 -16.89
CA SER A 428 3.70 62.97 -16.87
C SER A 428 3.82 61.46 -17.12
N ASN A 429 4.84 61.01 -17.84
CA ASN A 429 5.09 59.58 -17.99
C ASN A 429 5.60 58.96 -16.68
N VAL A 430 6.34 59.72 -15.86
CA VAL A 430 6.78 59.27 -14.53
C VAL A 430 5.61 59.23 -13.55
N THR A 431 4.78 60.27 -13.52
CA THR A 431 3.74 60.42 -12.48
C THR A 431 2.50 59.57 -12.76
N ASP A 432 2.09 59.44 -14.02
CA ASP A 432 0.77 58.92 -14.36
C ASP A 432 0.82 57.58 -15.11
N LYS A 433 1.97 57.21 -15.69
CA LYS A 433 2.07 56.04 -16.59
C LYS A 433 3.06 54.97 -16.15
N LEU A 434 3.92 55.24 -15.17
CA LEU A 434 4.82 54.22 -14.64
C LEU A 434 4.05 53.24 -13.77
N ILE A 435 4.16 51.96 -14.12
CA ILE A 435 3.65 50.84 -13.33
C ILE A 435 4.81 50.33 -12.48
N ILE A 436 4.56 50.20 -11.18
CA ILE A 436 5.48 49.57 -10.25
C ILE A 436 5.31 48.07 -10.37
N GLN A 437 6.37 47.37 -10.74
CA GLN A 437 6.44 45.93 -10.61
C GLN A 437 7.27 45.62 -9.37
N THR A 438 6.67 44.92 -8.40
CA THR A 438 7.36 44.50 -7.20
C THR A 438 7.57 43.00 -7.21
N SER A 439 8.79 42.56 -6.88
CA SER A 439 9.04 41.17 -6.52
C SER A 439 9.44 41.10 -5.05
N ILE A 440 8.76 40.22 -4.33
CA ILE A 440 8.92 40.04 -2.89
C ILE A 440 9.67 38.74 -2.70
N SER A 441 10.84 38.83 -2.08
CA SER A 441 11.67 37.68 -1.71
C SER A 441 11.81 37.64 -0.19
N TYR A 442 11.94 36.45 0.36
CA TYR A 442 12.22 36.28 1.78
C TYR A 442 13.51 35.48 1.94
N PRO A 443 14.38 35.83 2.89
CA PRO A 443 15.59 35.05 3.14
C PRO A 443 15.27 33.60 3.54
N ASN A 444 14.14 33.39 4.21
CA ASN A 444 13.57 32.07 4.48
C ASN A 444 12.09 32.05 4.06
N PRO A 445 11.73 31.44 2.91
CA PRO A 445 10.33 31.38 2.49
C PRO A 445 9.53 30.48 3.45
N SER A 446 8.30 30.87 3.77
CA SER A 446 7.39 30.04 4.56
C SER A 446 6.85 28.89 3.72
N ILE A 447 6.25 27.90 4.39
CA ILE A 447 5.58 26.80 3.68
C ILE A 447 4.43 27.33 2.81
N GLN A 448 3.62 28.25 3.34
CA GLN A 448 2.48 28.82 2.61
C GLN A 448 2.95 29.62 1.39
N GLN A 449 4.05 30.35 1.53
CA GLN A 449 4.64 31.07 0.41
C GLN A 449 5.13 30.09 -0.66
N TYR A 450 5.88 29.05 -0.27
CA TYR A 450 6.37 28.02 -1.20
C TYR A 450 5.24 27.35 -2.01
N ILE A 451 4.12 27.01 -1.36
CA ILE A 451 2.97 26.38 -2.03
C ILE A 451 2.30 27.34 -3.02
N ARG A 452 2.19 28.63 -2.66
CA ARG A 452 1.55 29.66 -3.50
C ARG A 452 2.42 30.11 -4.67
N THR A 453 3.75 30.16 -4.48
CA THR A 453 4.71 30.48 -5.55
C THR A 453 5.08 29.27 -6.38
N GLY A 454 4.77 28.05 -5.90
CA GLY A 454 4.99 26.81 -6.61
C GLY A 454 4.31 26.83 -7.98
N THR A 455 5.05 26.41 -9.01
CA THR A 455 4.49 26.33 -10.37
C THR A 455 3.30 25.39 -10.38
N THR A 456 2.20 25.80 -11.02
CA THR A 456 1.01 24.96 -11.25
C THR A 456 1.26 23.84 -12.27
N HIS A 457 2.49 23.72 -12.80
CA HIS A 457 2.85 22.70 -13.76
C HIS A 457 3.00 21.33 -13.09
N TRP A 458 2.11 20.41 -13.44
CA TRP A 458 2.18 19.03 -13.03
C TRP A 458 3.24 18.32 -13.89
N SER A 459 4.29 17.80 -13.26
CA SER A 459 5.24 16.95 -13.97
C SER A 459 4.56 15.62 -14.29
N ILE A 460 4.49 15.25 -15.57
CA ILE A 460 3.96 13.95 -16.02
C ILE A 460 4.70 12.80 -15.31
N PHE A 461 5.99 12.99 -15.03
CA PHE A 461 6.81 12.00 -14.35
C PHE A 461 6.42 11.83 -12.86
N THR A 462 6.14 12.91 -12.13
CA THR A 462 5.75 12.81 -10.71
C THR A 462 4.35 12.19 -10.58
N ILE A 463 3.43 12.49 -11.50
CA ILE A 463 2.13 11.80 -11.61
C ILE A 463 2.34 10.31 -11.90
N TYR A 464 3.21 9.97 -12.87
CA TYR A 464 3.51 8.58 -13.20
C TYR A 464 4.04 7.80 -11.99
N LEU A 465 5.00 8.36 -11.24
CA LEU A 465 5.53 7.73 -10.03
C LEU A 465 4.46 7.54 -8.96
N CYS A 466 3.61 8.56 -8.74
CA CYS A 466 2.50 8.48 -7.81
C CYS A 466 1.51 7.38 -8.20
N PHE A 467 1.09 7.32 -9.47
CA PHE A 467 0.17 6.31 -9.96
C PHE A 467 0.77 4.90 -9.89
N LYS A 468 2.03 4.75 -10.30
CA LYS A 468 2.77 3.49 -10.22
C LYS A 468 2.86 3.00 -8.77
N HIS A 469 3.24 3.87 -7.85
CA HIS A 469 3.37 3.52 -6.45
C HIS A 469 2.00 3.19 -5.82
N TRP A 470 0.97 3.98 -6.13
CA TRP A 470 -0.39 3.70 -5.69
C TRP A 470 -0.89 2.34 -6.18
N ALA A 471 -0.70 2.02 -7.46
CA ALA A 471 -1.06 0.72 -8.01
C ALA A 471 -0.28 -0.43 -7.34
N GLN A 472 1.02 -0.26 -7.11
CA GLN A 472 1.83 -1.24 -6.37
C GLN A 472 1.30 -1.47 -4.94
N PHE A 473 0.99 -0.38 -4.23
CA PHE A 473 0.46 -0.43 -2.87
C PHE A 473 -0.92 -1.10 -2.81
N VAL A 474 -1.81 -0.79 -3.75
CA VAL A 474 -3.13 -1.44 -3.88
C VAL A 474 -2.97 -2.96 -4.03
N MET A 475 -2.11 -3.39 -4.95
CA MET A 475 -1.87 -4.81 -5.21
C MET A 475 -1.28 -5.50 -3.98
N LEU A 476 -0.35 -4.83 -3.29
CA LEU A 476 0.26 -5.31 -2.06
C LEU A 476 -0.76 -5.46 -0.93
N ALA A 477 -1.57 -4.44 -0.69
CA ALA A 477 -2.59 -4.43 0.35
C ALA A 477 -3.66 -5.51 0.11
N LEU A 478 -4.15 -5.63 -1.13
CA LEU A 478 -5.10 -6.68 -1.51
C LEU A 478 -4.49 -8.08 -1.33
N ALA A 479 -3.21 -8.26 -1.68
CA ALA A 479 -2.54 -9.53 -1.50
C ALA A 479 -2.34 -9.90 -0.03
N LEU A 480 -1.86 -8.96 0.78
CA LEU A 480 -1.70 -9.14 2.22
C LEU A 480 -3.03 -9.46 2.88
N ALA A 481 -4.07 -8.66 2.61
CA ALA A 481 -5.41 -8.88 3.14
C ALA A 481 -5.92 -10.28 2.80
N ASN A 482 -5.76 -10.71 1.55
CA ASN A 482 -6.19 -12.04 1.11
C ASN A 482 -5.39 -13.17 1.79
N LEU A 483 -4.07 -13.04 1.86
CA LEU A 483 -3.18 -14.05 2.44
C LEU A 483 -3.41 -14.22 3.94
N THR A 484 -3.43 -13.12 4.68
CA THR A 484 -3.58 -13.16 6.15
C THR A 484 -4.99 -13.56 6.56
N THR A 485 -6.02 -13.14 5.83
CA THR A 485 -7.39 -13.61 6.06
C THR A 485 -7.53 -15.10 5.77
N ARG A 486 -6.88 -15.64 4.73
CA ARG A 486 -6.92 -17.08 4.43
C ARG A 486 -6.19 -17.91 5.47
N LEU A 487 -5.03 -17.44 5.92
CA LEU A 487 -4.29 -18.05 7.01
C LEU A 487 -5.18 -18.14 8.26
N TRP A 488 -5.81 -17.03 8.63
CA TRP A 488 -6.75 -16.99 9.75
C TRP A 488 -7.93 -17.95 9.57
N ARG A 489 -8.57 -17.95 8.39
CA ARG A 489 -9.67 -18.88 8.07
C ARG A 489 -9.23 -20.34 8.17
N LEU A 490 -8.05 -20.69 7.66
CA LEU A 490 -7.53 -22.05 7.70
C LEU A 490 -7.41 -22.56 9.14
N TRP A 491 -6.81 -21.76 10.02
CA TRP A 491 -6.68 -22.09 11.44
C TRP A 491 -8.03 -22.13 12.16
N SER A 492 -8.92 -21.16 11.88
CA SER A 492 -10.25 -21.13 12.47
C SER A 492 -11.13 -22.33 12.05
N HIS A 493 -11.05 -22.76 10.79
CA HIS A 493 -11.76 -23.96 10.33
C HIS A 493 -11.22 -25.23 10.97
N PHE A 494 -9.90 -25.33 11.15
CA PHE A 494 -9.28 -26.47 11.82
C PHE A 494 -9.67 -26.55 13.30
N ASP A 495 -9.66 -25.42 14.00
CA ASP A 495 -10.11 -25.30 15.39
C ASP A 495 -11.60 -25.66 15.56
N GLY A 496 -12.42 -25.28 14.59
CA GLY A 496 -13.84 -25.63 14.56
C GLY A 496 -14.11 -27.15 14.52
N ILE A 497 -13.18 -27.98 14.05
CA ILE A 497 -13.35 -29.45 14.00
C ILE A 497 -13.52 -30.03 15.40
N THR A 498 -12.79 -29.50 16.38
CA THR A 498 -12.77 -29.99 17.77
C THR A 498 -13.86 -29.32 18.61
N ASP A 499 -14.08 -28.01 18.43
CA ASP A 499 -15.05 -27.27 19.23
C ASP A 499 -16.51 -27.49 18.80
N ILE A 500 -16.77 -27.50 17.49
CA ILE A 500 -18.11 -27.49 16.90
C ILE A 500 -18.50 -28.87 16.38
N GLY A 501 -17.53 -29.60 15.81
CA GLY A 501 -17.73 -30.93 15.23
C GLY A 501 -17.94 -30.92 13.72
N LEU A 502 -17.92 -32.12 13.12
CA LEU A 502 -18.12 -32.36 11.70
C LEU A 502 -19.61 -32.52 11.41
N PHE A 503 -20.12 -31.79 10.41
CA PHE A 503 -21.51 -31.89 9.98
C PHE A 503 -21.66 -32.96 8.90
N GLU A 504 -22.67 -33.80 9.03
CA GLU A 504 -23.01 -34.80 8.02
C GLU A 504 -23.83 -34.14 6.89
N SER A 505 -23.53 -34.45 5.63
CA SER A 505 -24.09 -33.77 4.45
C SER A 505 -25.62 -33.88 4.29
N HIS A 506 -26.26 -34.72 5.10
CA HIS A 506 -27.69 -35.04 4.99
C HIS A 506 -28.54 -34.54 6.17
N THR A 507 -27.92 -34.03 7.25
CA THR A 507 -28.62 -33.58 8.46
C THR A 507 -27.90 -32.37 9.06
N ALA A 508 -28.41 -31.17 8.77
CA ALA A 508 -27.83 -29.92 9.29
C ALA A 508 -27.87 -29.78 10.82
N ASP A 509 -28.69 -30.60 11.50
CA ASP A 509 -28.97 -30.46 12.93
C ASP A 509 -28.00 -31.24 13.85
N ASN A 510 -27.18 -32.16 13.33
CA ASN A 510 -26.30 -32.99 14.15
C ASN A 510 -24.83 -32.82 13.76
N SER A 511 -24.03 -32.18 14.62
CA SER A 511 -22.58 -32.17 14.52
C SER A 511 -21.97 -33.33 15.30
N ILE A 512 -21.05 -34.05 14.68
CA ILE A 512 -20.26 -35.11 15.32
C ILE A 512 -18.95 -34.48 15.81
N LYS A 513 -18.82 -34.28 17.12
CA LYS A 513 -17.56 -33.81 17.70
C LYS A 513 -16.47 -34.87 17.54
N VAL A 514 -15.29 -34.45 17.11
CA VAL A 514 -14.13 -35.34 17.01
C VAL A 514 -13.55 -35.51 18.41
N ASP A 515 -13.76 -36.69 19.00
CA ASP A 515 -13.17 -37.04 20.29
C ASP A 515 -11.66 -37.32 20.12
N LEU A 516 -10.83 -36.46 20.73
CA LEU A 516 -9.38 -36.58 20.74
C LEU A 516 -8.86 -37.55 21.81
N GLY A 517 -9.73 -38.03 22.71
CA GLY A 517 -9.46 -39.13 23.63
C GLY A 517 -9.33 -40.49 22.95
N ILE A 518 -9.61 -40.58 21.65
CA ILE A 518 -9.40 -41.78 20.84
C ILE A 518 -8.09 -41.67 20.06
N PHE A 519 -7.19 -42.65 20.20
CA PHE A 519 -5.86 -42.64 19.59
C PHE A 519 -5.86 -42.45 18.06
N SER A 520 -6.78 -43.10 17.34
CA SER A 520 -6.90 -42.98 15.87
C SER A 520 -7.30 -41.57 15.43
N ASN A 521 -8.19 -40.92 16.18
CA ASN A 521 -8.64 -39.56 15.93
C ASN A 521 -7.53 -38.56 16.24
N LEU A 522 -6.85 -38.70 17.39
CA LEU A 522 -5.69 -37.88 17.76
C LEU A 522 -4.59 -37.97 16.69
N ARG A 523 -4.27 -39.17 16.21
CA ARG A 523 -3.28 -39.38 15.16
C ARG A 523 -3.67 -38.68 13.85
N SER A 524 -4.93 -38.76 13.46
CA SER A 524 -5.44 -38.13 12.23
C SER A 524 -5.48 -36.61 12.35
N TRP A 525 -5.91 -36.09 13.49
CA TRP A 525 -5.90 -34.66 13.81
C TRP A 525 -4.47 -34.09 13.78
N LEU A 526 -3.48 -34.83 14.32
CA LEU A 526 -2.08 -34.43 14.29
C LEU A 526 -1.48 -34.40 12.87
N GLN A 527 -1.82 -35.37 12.03
CA GLN A 527 -1.40 -35.36 10.62
C GLN A 527 -1.99 -34.15 9.89
N LEU A 528 -3.26 -33.84 10.15
CA LEU A 528 -3.92 -32.67 9.60
C LEU A 528 -3.28 -31.37 10.10
N ARG A 529 -2.97 -31.26 11.40
CA ARG A 529 -2.25 -30.11 11.98
C ARG A 529 -0.92 -29.88 11.30
N LYS A 530 -0.10 -30.92 11.12
CA LYS A 530 1.20 -30.82 10.44
C LYS A 530 1.07 -30.32 9.00
N ALA A 531 0.03 -30.75 8.29
CA ALA A 531 -0.27 -30.26 6.95
C ALA A 531 -0.66 -28.77 6.96
N ILE A 532 -1.45 -28.34 7.95
CA ILE A 532 -1.86 -26.94 8.13
C ILE A 532 -0.68 -26.04 8.49
N VAL A 533 0.22 -26.48 9.37
CA VAL A 533 1.46 -25.76 9.70
C VAL A 533 2.31 -25.57 8.44
N THR A 534 2.51 -26.65 7.67
CA THR A 534 3.27 -26.59 6.40
C THR A 534 2.64 -25.61 5.41
N ALA A 535 1.31 -25.62 5.26
CA ALA A 535 0.60 -24.67 4.40
C ALA A 535 0.72 -23.23 4.91
N SER A 536 0.67 -23.04 6.23
CA SER A 536 0.80 -21.74 6.89
C SER A 536 2.17 -21.12 6.63
N ASP A 537 3.25 -21.90 6.70
CA ASP A 537 4.61 -21.44 6.40
C ASP A 537 4.76 -20.94 4.96
N GLN A 538 4.10 -21.62 4.02
CA GLN A 538 4.10 -21.23 2.60
C GLN A 538 3.35 -19.90 2.38
N PHE A 539 2.25 -19.64 3.09
CA PHE A 539 1.56 -18.35 3.05
C PHE A 539 2.35 -17.25 3.80
N ALA A 540 2.97 -17.61 4.92
CA ALA A 540 3.68 -16.69 5.79
C ALA A 540 4.97 -16.14 5.15
N PHE A 541 5.67 -16.91 4.33
CA PHE A 541 6.96 -16.49 3.74
C PHE A 541 6.87 -15.14 3.00
N PHE A 542 5.88 -15.00 2.12
CA PHE A 542 5.70 -13.77 1.34
C PHE A 542 5.22 -12.60 2.22
N VAL A 543 4.29 -12.88 3.13
CA VAL A 543 3.75 -11.91 4.12
C VAL A 543 4.86 -11.39 5.02
N GLN A 544 5.78 -12.24 5.47
CA GLN A 544 6.86 -11.90 6.39
C GLN A 544 7.87 -10.94 5.76
N GLY A 545 8.22 -11.12 4.49
CA GLY A 545 9.12 -10.21 3.78
C GLY A 545 8.56 -8.79 3.68
N ILE A 546 7.26 -8.66 3.36
CA ILE A 546 6.62 -7.34 3.23
C ILE A 546 6.48 -6.66 4.58
N ILE A 547 6.01 -7.39 5.59
CA ILE A 547 5.87 -6.85 6.94
C ILE A 547 7.24 -6.44 7.49
N SER A 548 8.34 -7.13 7.13
CA SER A 548 9.72 -6.73 7.49
C SER A 548 10.07 -5.35 6.96
N LEU A 549 9.75 -5.09 5.70
CA LEU A 549 9.97 -3.77 5.11
C LEU A 549 9.09 -2.71 5.79
N SER A 550 7.82 -3.02 6.06
CA SER A 550 6.92 -2.10 6.74
C SER A 550 7.33 -1.79 8.18
N LEU A 551 7.87 -2.76 8.93
CA LEU A 551 8.39 -2.53 10.28
C LEU A 551 9.67 -1.69 10.27
N VAL A 552 10.58 -1.90 9.31
CA VAL A 552 11.75 -1.03 9.14
C VAL A 552 11.31 0.39 8.78
N GLN A 553 10.37 0.54 7.85
CA GLN A 553 9.80 1.84 7.48
C GLN A 553 9.12 2.52 8.67
N LEU A 554 8.38 1.76 9.49
CA LEU A 554 7.78 2.25 10.74
C LEU A 554 8.86 2.76 11.69
N ALA A 555 9.91 1.98 11.94
CA ALA A 555 10.98 2.32 12.86
C ALA A 555 11.72 3.60 12.44
N ILE A 556 12.03 3.73 11.14
CA ILE A 556 12.67 4.93 10.58
C ILE A 556 11.74 6.15 10.68
N SER A 557 10.48 5.99 10.29
CA SER A 557 9.51 7.09 10.26
C SER A 557 9.19 7.60 11.65
N PHE A 558 8.84 6.67 12.56
CA PHE A 558 8.53 6.99 13.95
C PHE A 558 9.76 7.52 14.70
N GLY A 559 10.91 6.86 14.57
CA GLY A 559 12.15 7.30 15.19
C GLY A 559 12.58 8.69 14.71
N GLY A 560 12.52 8.96 13.40
CA GLY A 560 12.82 10.27 12.84
C GLY A 560 11.89 11.37 13.35
N LEU A 561 10.58 11.11 13.43
CA LEU A 561 9.61 12.06 13.99
C LEU A 561 9.89 12.36 15.45
N VAL A 562 10.15 11.33 16.28
CA VAL A 562 10.49 11.50 17.69
C VAL A 562 11.78 12.31 17.85
N VAL A 563 12.82 12.03 17.06
CA VAL A 563 14.07 12.81 17.09
C VAL A 563 13.80 14.28 16.79
N TYR A 564 13.03 14.60 15.75
CA TYR A 564 12.70 16.00 15.43
C TYR A 564 11.85 16.68 16.51
N CYS A 565 10.93 15.95 17.14
CA CYS A 565 10.16 16.46 18.27
C CYS A 565 11.04 16.70 19.51
N LEU A 566 12.11 15.91 19.70
CA LEU A 566 13.07 16.09 20.80
C LEU A 566 14.07 17.22 20.53
N THR A 567 14.54 17.38 19.29
CA THR A 567 15.43 18.48 18.89
C THR A 567 14.69 19.82 18.75
N GLY A 568 13.37 19.79 18.63
CA GLY A 568 12.52 20.98 18.52
C GLY A 568 12.60 21.67 17.16
N THR A 569 13.33 21.11 16.20
CA THR A 569 13.54 21.67 14.85
C THR A 569 13.39 20.56 13.82
N ALA A 570 12.68 20.82 12.72
CA ALA A 570 12.46 19.82 11.67
C ALA A 570 12.60 20.41 10.26
N PRO A 571 13.33 19.72 9.36
CA PRO A 571 13.48 20.16 7.98
C PRO A 571 12.26 19.77 7.12
N MET A 572 11.82 20.70 6.27
CA MET A 572 10.74 20.51 5.31
C MET A 572 11.27 20.21 3.90
N PRO A 573 10.65 19.28 3.14
CA PRO A 573 9.45 18.50 3.46
C PRO A 573 9.70 17.21 4.26
N THR A 574 10.92 16.96 4.73
CA THR A 574 11.32 15.70 5.40
C THR A 574 10.37 15.30 6.53
N TYR A 575 9.96 16.24 7.39
CA TYR A 575 9.03 15.97 8.49
C TYR A 575 7.70 15.38 7.99
N PHE A 576 7.08 15.98 6.97
CA PHE A 576 5.84 15.48 6.39
C PHE A 576 6.03 14.15 5.65
N LEU A 577 7.18 13.95 4.99
CA LEU A 577 7.51 12.66 4.36
C LEU A 577 7.59 11.52 5.38
N LEU A 578 8.08 11.78 6.59
CA LEU A 578 8.06 10.80 7.68
C LEU A 578 6.64 10.53 8.19
N ILE A 579 5.75 11.53 8.21
CA ILE A 579 4.32 11.31 8.52
C ILE A 579 3.69 10.39 7.47
N ILE A 580 3.94 10.64 6.17
CA ILE A 580 3.48 9.75 5.10
C ILE A 580 4.04 8.33 5.30
N GLY A 581 5.35 8.21 5.55
CA GLY A 581 6.01 6.95 5.82
C GLY A 581 5.39 6.17 6.99
N LEU A 582 5.05 6.88 8.08
CA LEU A 582 4.37 6.35 9.25
C LEU A 582 2.97 5.83 8.90
N VAL A 583 2.13 6.65 8.27
CA VAL A 583 0.76 6.24 7.87
C VAL A 583 0.80 5.01 6.96
N MET A 584 1.67 5.03 5.94
CA MET A 584 1.83 3.91 5.01
C MET A 584 2.26 2.62 5.73
N SER A 585 3.20 2.70 6.66
CA SER A 585 3.64 1.53 7.44
C SER A 585 2.51 0.99 8.32
N LEU A 586 1.77 1.85 9.03
CA LEU A 586 0.64 1.47 9.87
C LEU A 586 -0.46 0.78 9.05
N THR A 587 -0.80 1.31 7.88
CA THR A 587 -1.81 0.69 7.01
C THR A 587 -1.43 -0.72 6.57
N THR A 588 -0.14 -1.00 6.40
CA THR A 588 0.35 -2.35 6.06
C THR A 588 0.36 -3.27 7.28
N LEU A 589 0.70 -2.73 8.46
CA LEU A 589 0.78 -3.48 9.71
C LEU A 589 -0.57 -3.90 10.26
N ILE A 590 -1.67 -3.22 9.91
CA ILE A 590 -3.03 -3.65 10.27
C ILE A 590 -3.30 -5.10 9.80
N PHE A 591 -2.69 -5.53 8.69
CA PHE A 591 -2.82 -6.90 8.20
C PHE A 591 -2.11 -7.95 9.06
N LEU A 592 -1.36 -7.56 10.09
CA LEU A 592 -0.87 -8.49 11.13
C LEU A 592 -1.99 -9.06 11.98
N PHE A 593 -3.12 -8.37 12.11
CA PHE A 593 -4.17 -8.76 13.06
C PHE A 593 -4.78 -10.16 12.76
N PRO A 594 -5.20 -10.49 11.52
CA PRO A 594 -5.66 -11.86 11.22
C PRO A 594 -4.56 -12.91 11.46
N LYS A 595 -3.29 -12.55 11.22
CA LYS A 595 -2.16 -13.43 11.45
C LYS A 595 -1.94 -13.69 12.95
N SER A 596 -2.05 -12.67 13.81
CA SER A 596 -1.92 -12.86 15.26
C SER A 596 -3.03 -13.72 15.84
N GLU A 597 -4.25 -13.62 15.31
CA GLU A 597 -5.36 -14.49 15.71
C GLU A 597 -5.08 -15.96 15.31
N ALA A 598 -4.52 -16.20 14.12
CA ALA A 598 -4.11 -17.54 13.70
C ALA A 598 -3.04 -18.15 14.64
N ILE A 599 -2.06 -17.36 15.06
CA ILE A 599 -1.01 -17.78 16.02
C ILE A 599 -1.63 -18.08 17.39
N GLN A 600 -2.62 -17.31 17.81
CA GLN A 600 -3.31 -17.54 19.09
C GLN A 600 -4.05 -18.88 19.09
N ILE A 601 -4.75 -19.20 17.98
CA ILE A 601 -5.41 -20.51 17.80
C ILE A 601 -4.39 -21.66 17.86
N GLN A 602 -3.24 -21.50 17.19
CA GLN A 602 -2.18 -22.50 17.23
C GLN A 602 -1.65 -22.74 18.65
N ALA A 603 -1.52 -21.68 19.45
CA ALA A 603 -1.06 -21.75 20.83
C ALA A 603 -2.10 -22.41 21.77
N SER A 604 -3.39 -22.15 21.57
CA SER A 604 -4.45 -22.73 22.42
C SER A 604 -4.61 -24.25 22.27
N HIS A 605 -4.07 -24.85 21.20
CA HIS A 605 -4.10 -26.30 21.04
C HIS A 605 -3.27 -27.05 22.10
N GLY A 606 -2.23 -26.43 22.66
CA GLY A 606 -1.49 -27.00 23.78
C GLY A 606 -2.38 -27.14 25.02
N ASP A 607 -3.11 -26.08 25.36
CA ASP A 607 -4.07 -26.08 26.47
C ASP A 607 -5.23 -27.06 26.25
N MET A 608 -5.76 -27.11 25.02
CA MET A 608 -6.80 -28.07 24.64
C MET A 608 -6.34 -29.52 24.85
N LEU A 609 -5.12 -29.88 24.43
CA LEU A 609 -4.60 -31.23 24.61
C LEU A 609 -4.30 -31.55 26.08
N ARG A 610 -3.90 -30.57 26.90
CA ARG A 610 -3.78 -30.74 28.36
C ARG A 610 -5.14 -31.03 29.00
N GLN A 611 -6.19 -30.36 28.55
CA GLN A 611 -7.55 -30.64 28.99
C GLN A 611 -7.96 -32.08 28.65
N VAL A 612 -7.76 -32.51 27.39
CA VAL A 612 -8.05 -33.90 26.95
C VAL A 612 -7.24 -34.92 27.76
N LEU A 613 -5.96 -34.63 28.03
CA LEU A 613 -5.13 -35.48 28.89
C LEU A 613 -5.69 -35.56 30.32
N SER A 614 -6.14 -34.43 30.88
CA SER A 614 -6.73 -34.41 32.23
C SER A 614 -8.03 -35.19 32.31
N GLU A 615 -8.90 -35.07 31.30
CA GLU A 615 -10.16 -35.83 31.20
C GLU A 615 -9.87 -37.32 31.04
N HIS A 616 -8.91 -37.70 30.20
CA HIS A 616 -8.49 -39.10 30.05
C HIS A 616 -7.88 -39.70 31.32
N LEU A 617 -7.13 -38.89 32.10
CA LEU A 617 -6.57 -39.32 33.39
C LEU A 617 -7.63 -39.43 34.50
N LEU A 618 -8.74 -38.70 34.40
CA LEU A 618 -9.89 -38.79 35.31
C LEU A 618 -10.77 -40.02 34.99
N ASP A 619 -10.91 -40.38 33.71
CA ASP A 619 -11.65 -41.57 33.24
C ASP A 619 -10.85 -42.89 33.35
N LYS A 620 -9.60 -42.80 33.81
CA LYS A 620 -8.62 -43.89 33.83
C LYS A 620 -8.95 -45.06 34.76
N ASP A 621 -10.02 -44.96 35.56
CA ASP A 621 -10.53 -46.08 36.35
C ASP A 621 -11.14 -47.20 35.48
N LEU A 622 -11.30 -47.01 34.15
CA LEU A 622 -11.99 -47.97 33.26
C LEU A 622 -11.24 -48.39 31.97
N THR A 623 -10.15 -47.73 31.52
CA THR A 623 -9.44 -48.13 30.28
C THR A 623 -7.91 -47.94 30.31
N THR A 624 -7.19 -48.96 29.83
CA THR A 624 -5.71 -49.17 29.93
C THR A 624 -4.91 -48.70 28.71
N ASP A 625 -5.19 -47.53 28.12
CA ASP A 625 -4.48 -47.10 26.90
C ASP A 625 -3.21 -46.26 27.18
N SER A 626 -2.17 -46.91 27.72
CA SER A 626 -0.86 -46.28 28.02
C SER A 626 -0.17 -45.64 26.80
N GLN A 627 -0.56 -46.02 25.58
CA GLN A 627 -0.02 -45.45 24.34
C GLN A 627 -0.56 -44.04 24.10
N LEU A 628 -1.85 -43.80 24.37
CA LEU A 628 -2.50 -42.50 24.19
C LEU A 628 -1.90 -41.45 25.14
N GLU A 629 -1.69 -41.79 26.41
CA GLU A 629 -1.11 -40.91 27.41
C GLU A 629 0.32 -40.46 27.01
N ASN A 630 1.16 -41.41 26.62
CA ASN A 630 2.53 -41.11 26.18
C ASN A 630 2.52 -40.26 24.90
N TYR A 631 1.58 -40.51 23.99
CA TYR A 631 1.38 -39.69 22.80
C TYR A 631 1.02 -38.25 23.19
N LEU A 632 -0.03 -38.04 23.99
CA LEU A 632 -0.49 -36.72 24.41
C LEU A 632 0.62 -35.93 25.12
N LYS A 633 1.35 -36.54 26.06
CA LYS A 633 2.49 -35.91 26.74
C LYS A 633 3.59 -35.46 25.77
N THR A 634 3.99 -36.35 24.85
CA THR A 634 5.00 -36.04 23.83
C THR A 634 4.54 -34.92 22.90
N PHE A 635 3.26 -34.89 22.53
CA PHE A 635 2.72 -33.86 21.63
C PHE A 635 2.51 -32.51 22.31
N ILE A 636 2.11 -32.49 23.57
CA ILE A 636 2.07 -31.26 24.37
C ILE A 636 3.48 -30.67 24.44
N GLU A 637 4.49 -31.49 24.73
CA GLU A 637 5.89 -31.06 24.74
C GLU A 637 6.36 -30.53 23.38
N ILE A 638 6.01 -31.20 22.27
CA ILE A 638 6.31 -30.71 20.92
C ILE A 638 5.61 -29.37 20.66
N ILE A 639 4.34 -29.21 21.02
CA ILE A 639 3.57 -27.99 20.78
C ILE A 639 4.10 -26.82 21.60
N ASP A 640 4.50 -27.08 22.84
CA ASP A 640 4.99 -26.04 23.75
C ASP A 640 6.44 -25.61 23.45
N ASN A 641 7.32 -26.56 23.11
CA ASN A 641 8.77 -26.30 23.04
C ASN A 641 9.37 -26.37 21.64
N HIS A 642 8.70 -27.01 20.67
CA HIS A 642 9.28 -27.33 19.36
C HIS A 642 8.44 -26.93 18.15
N ASP A 643 7.22 -26.44 18.36
CA ASP A 643 6.36 -25.99 17.28
C ASP A 643 6.86 -24.63 16.80
N ASP A 644 7.21 -24.56 15.52
CA ASP A 644 7.64 -23.34 14.86
C ASP A 644 6.45 -22.35 14.85
N ARG A 645 6.35 -21.57 15.92
CA ARG A 645 5.44 -20.43 15.99
C ARG A 645 5.88 -19.44 14.94
N ILE A 646 4.92 -18.83 14.25
CA ILE A 646 5.24 -17.89 13.18
C ILE A 646 5.97 -16.67 13.78
N SER A 647 7.30 -16.70 13.68
CA SER A 647 8.19 -15.70 14.27
C SER A 647 8.54 -14.59 13.29
N PHE A 648 8.92 -13.45 13.83
CA PHE A 648 9.40 -12.31 13.07
C PHE A 648 10.76 -11.88 13.61
N TRP A 649 11.80 -12.02 12.78
CA TRP A 649 13.20 -11.84 13.20
C TRP A 649 13.55 -12.65 14.47
N GLY A 650 12.98 -13.85 14.60
CA GLY A 650 13.18 -14.70 15.78
C GLY A 650 12.31 -14.34 16.99
N PHE A 651 11.47 -13.30 16.92
CA PHE A 651 10.52 -12.95 17.97
C PHE A 651 9.13 -13.51 17.68
N GLU A 652 8.55 -14.21 18.66
CA GLU A 652 7.15 -14.66 18.59
C GLU A 652 6.18 -13.47 18.64
N MET A 653 5.25 -13.40 17.69
CA MET A 653 4.20 -12.39 17.67
C MET A 653 3.00 -12.91 18.45
N SER A 654 2.80 -12.44 19.68
CA SER A 654 1.58 -12.68 20.45
C SER A 654 0.61 -11.52 20.32
N ARG A 655 -0.68 -11.78 20.56
CA ARG A 655 -1.72 -10.74 20.60
C ARG A 655 -1.40 -9.65 21.62
N GLU A 656 -0.86 -10.02 22.77
CA GLU A 656 -0.44 -9.09 23.83
C GLU A 656 0.70 -8.18 23.37
N ARG A 657 1.68 -8.73 22.64
CA ARG A 657 2.77 -7.94 22.05
C ARG A 657 2.27 -6.98 20.98
N LEU A 658 1.32 -7.41 20.14
CA LEU A 658 0.68 -6.54 19.16
C LEU A 658 -0.12 -5.42 19.85
N GLN A 659 -0.85 -5.73 20.92
CA GLN A 659 -1.56 -4.74 21.74
C GLN A 659 -0.57 -3.75 22.39
N GLY A 660 0.52 -4.23 22.97
CA GLY A 660 1.59 -3.39 23.52
C GLY A 660 2.23 -2.48 22.46
N LEU A 661 2.47 -3.00 21.25
CA LEU A 661 2.94 -2.22 20.10
C LEU A 661 1.91 -1.15 19.69
N CYS A 662 0.62 -1.47 19.67
CA CYS A 662 -0.42 -0.47 19.41
C CYS A 662 -0.47 0.62 20.49
N VAL A 663 -0.37 0.26 21.78
CA VAL A 663 -0.38 1.24 22.89
C VAL A 663 0.84 2.15 22.82
N THR A 664 2.03 1.60 22.60
CA THR A 664 3.27 2.38 22.46
C THR A 664 3.22 3.29 21.23
N LEU A 665 2.68 2.82 20.10
CA LEU A 665 2.47 3.64 18.91
C LEU A 665 1.48 4.78 19.16
N ILE A 666 0.34 4.51 19.80
CA ILE A 666 -0.66 5.55 20.12
C ILE A 666 -0.05 6.60 21.06
N SER A 667 0.69 6.16 22.08
CA SER A 667 1.38 7.06 23.01
C SER A 667 2.42 7.93 22.28
N GLY A 668 3.20 7.32 21.39
CA GLY A 668 4.19 8.02 20.59
C GLY A 668 3.59 9.00 19.58
N ILE A 669 2.51 8.62 18.91
CA ILE A 669 1.75 9.50 18.00
C ILE A 669 1.16 10.68 18.79
N SER A 670 0.64 10.44 20.00
CA SER A 670 0.15 11.49 20.89
C SER A 670 1.25 12.46 21.30
N PHE A 671 2.45 11.95 21.61
CA PHE A 671 3.63 12.80 21.86
C PHE A 671 3.98 13.67 20.64
N ILE A 672 4.05 13.08 19.44
CA ILE A 672 4.33 13.80 18.19
C ILE A 672 3.25 14.87 17.94
N ALA A 673 1.98 14.53 18.13
CA ALA A 673 0.84 15.42 17.91
C ALA A 673 0.67 16.51 18.97
N SER A 674 1.42 16.48 20.08
CA SER A 674 1.36 17.49 21.14
C SER A 674 2.57 18.43 21.15
N LYS A 675 3.59 18.15 20.32
CA LYS A 675 4.82 18.96 20.25
C LYS A 675 4.82 19.87 19.03
N THR A 676 4.97 21.17 19.30
CA THR A 676 5.26 22.15 18.26
C THR A 676 6.75 22.09 17.91
N ILE A 677 7.05 22.10 16.62
CA ILE A 677 8.43 22.07 16.09
C ILE A 677 8.70 23.35 15.31
N GLN A 678 9.94 23.83 15.40
CA GLN A 678 10.42 24.95 14.60
C GLN A 678 10.71 24.50 13.17
N PHE A 679 10.29 25.34 12.23
CA PHE A 679 10.48 25.13 10.81
C PHE A 679 11.92 25.38 10.36
N SER A 680 12.41 24.52 9.46
CA SER A 680 13.63 24.75 8.66
C SER A 680 13.45 24.11 7.29
N TRP A 681 14.20 24.55 6.28
CA TRP A 681 14.21 23.90 4.97
C TRP A 681 15.23 22.76 4.91
N SER A 682 14.87 21.68 4.23
CA SER A 682 15.83 20.63 3.88
C SER A 682 16.75 21.08 2.74
N ASN A 683 17.91 20.42 2.63
CA ASN A 683 18.89 20.71 1.58
C ASN A 683 18.26 20.55 0.18
N THR A 684 18.44 21.59 -0.63
CA THR A 684 18.05 21.59 -2.04
C THR A 684 18.83 20.53 -2.81
N ASN A 685 18.18 19.97 -3.82
CA ASN A 685 18.78 19.00 -4.71
C ASN A 685 19.60 19.73 -5.78
N THR A 686 20.92 19.50 -5.79
CA THR A 686 21.84 20.17 -6.72
C THR A 686 21.56 19.81 -8.19
N PHE A 687 21.07 18.60 -8.47
CA PHE A 687 20.70 18.19 -9.83
C PHE A 687 19.47 18.92 -10.35
N TYR A 688 18.56 19.32 -9.45
CA TYR A 688 17.38 20.11 -9.78
C TYR A 688 17.74 21.59 -9.96
N ALA A 689 18.57 22.14 -9.06
CA ALA A 689 18.98 23.55 -9.08
C ALA A 689 19.81 23.93 -10.33
N ASN A 690 20.55 22.98 -10.92
CA ASN A 690 21.38 23.22 -12.09
C ASN A 690 20.61 23.17 -13.44
N ASN A 691 19.29 22.95 -13.42
CA ASN A 691 18.49 22.87 -14.64
C ASN A 691 18.00 24.27 -15.06
N PRO A 692 18.44 24.83 -16.21
CA PRO A 692 18.17 26.23 -16.61
C PRO A 692 16.69 26.60 -16.79
N ASN A 693 15.80 25.60 -16.82
CA ASN A 693 14.35 25.81 -16.93
C ASN A 693 13.63 25.93 -15.58
N HIS A 694 14.34 25.82 -14.44
CA HIS A 694 13.74 25.80 -13.09
C HIS A 694 14.27 26.87 -12.13
N TYR A 695 14.97 27.90 -12.64
CA TYR A 695 15.38 29.05 -11.84
C TYR A 695 14.17 29.95 -11.51
N ILE A 696 13.44 29.57 -10.47
CA ILE A 696 12.76 30.52 -9.58
C ILE A 696 13.00 30.01 -8.15
N PHE A 697 14.17 30.35 -7.61
CA PHE A 697 14.39 30.48 -6.17
C PHE A 697 14.98 31.86 -5.92
#